data_AF-A0A445ABS0-F1
#
_entry.id   AF-A0A445ABS0-F1
#
_cell.length_a   1.000
_cell.length_b   1.000
_cell.length_c   1.000
_cell.angle_alpha   90.00
_cell.angle_beta   90.00
_cell.angle_gamma   90.00
#
_symmetry.space_group_name_H-M   'P 1'
#
loop_
_entity.id
_entity.type
_entity.pdbx_description
1 polymer ?
#
loop_
_entity_poly.entity_id
_entity_poly.type
_entity_poly.pdbx_seq_one_letter_code
_entity_poly.pdbx_strand_id
1 'polypeptide(L)'
;MAFPYMEAVVGFMIFMYFFETYLDIRQHKALKLPTLPKTLEGVISQDKFLKSRAYSLDKSYFHFVHEFVTIVMDSTILYFRVLPWFWKKSEHLVTLVGLNAENEILHTLGFLAGVMIWSQITDLPFSLYSTFVIEARHGFNKQTIWLFFRDMIKGMLIAIVIGPPIVAAIIVIVQKGSPYLAIYLWGFMLVLSLVMMTIYPVLIAPLFNKFTPLPDGTLREKIEKLAASLKFPLKKLFVVDGSTRSSHSNAYMYGFFKNKRIVLYDTLIQQCKNDDEVVAVIAHELGHWKLNHTVYSFVAVQHTVIPIQHLVSFGLNLVSRSFEFQADAFAKKLGYAAELRAGLVKLQEENLSAMNTDPWYSAYHYSHPPLVERESEEQLKLTTTTHRNVMVDEEGEFAGTICSICYEDLKPVSEDLQSISICGHQWFGYCSRVKKHTCPVCKQNCRVSDACRLYFQSVGDVVESVMHRKPFDSEEDSGVLRKEVNRLELEKKGKEIEQLTKGDTSAMAFPYMEAVVGFMIFMYFFETYLDIRQYKALKLPTLPKTLEGVISQDKFLKSRAYSLDKRYFLFVQKFVKVVMDSTILYFWVLPWFWKKSEHLMTFVGLNAENEILHTLGFLAGVMLWSQQTIWLFFRDMIKGMLIAIVIGPPIVAAVIVMVQKGSPYLAIYLWGFILVLSLVMMTIYPVLIAPLFNKFTPLPEGTLREKIEKLAASLKFPLKKLFVVDGSTRSSHSNAYMYGFFKNKRIVLYDTLIQQYKNDDEVVAVIAHELGHWKLNHTVYGFVLFQHTVIPIQHLVSFGLNLVSRSFEFQADAFAKKLGYAAELRDALVKLQEENLSAMNTDPWYSAYHYSHPPLVERLAAIDKSDKKEK
;
A
#
# COMPACT_ATOMS: atom_id res chain seq x y z
N MET A 1 17.17 -11.33 -31.22
CA MET A 1 15.78 -11.42 -31.70
C MET A 1 15.02 -10.22 -31.18
N ALA A 2 14.32 -9.47 -32.03
CA ALA A 2 13.46 -8.38 -31.59
C ALA A 2 12.31 -8.95 -30.77
N PHE A 3 11.96 -8.30 -29.65
CA PHE A 3 10.82 -8.72 -28.82
C PHE A 3 9.52 -8.64 -29.65
N PRO A 4 8.65 -9.67 -29.63
CA PRO A 4 7.43 -9.70 -30.42
C PRO A 4 6.35 -8.81 -29.78
N TYR A 5 6.52 -7.48 -29.89
CA TYR A 5 5.67 -6.49 -29.23
C TYR A 5 4.20 -6.59 -29.63
N MET A 6 3.92 -6.89 -30.91
CA MET A 6 2.56 -6.95 -31.42
C MET A 6 1.81 -8.15 -30.84
N GLU A 7 2.45 -9.32 -30.84
CA GLU A 7 1.94 -10.55 -30.27
C GLU A 7 1.77 -10.43 -28.75
N ALA A 8 2.70 -9.76 -28.07
CA ALA A 8 2.60 -9.50 -26.64
C ALA A 8 1.42 -8.57 -26.30
N VAL A 9 1.21 -7.49 -27.07
CA VAL A 9 0.09 -6.55 -26.86
C VAL A 9 -1.25 -7.24 -27.14
N VAL A 10 -1.38 -7.94 -28.27
CA VAL A 10 -2.61 -8.66 -28.62
C VAL A 10 -2.87 -9.78 -27.61
N GLY A 11 -1.84 -10.53 -27.21
CA GLY A 11 -1.95 -11.56 -26.18
C GLY A 11 -2.40 -11.00 -24.83
N PHE A 12 -1.86 -9.86 -24.40
CA PHE A 12 -2.29 -9.19 -23.17
C PHE A 12 -3.73 -8.67 -23.27
N MET A 13 -4.11 -8.07 -24.39
CA MET A 13 -5.47 -7.56 -24.62
C MET A 13 -6.51 -8.69 -24.57
N ILE A 14 -6.22 -9.83 -25.21
CA ILE A 14 -7.07 -11.02 -25.18
C ILE A 14 -7.14 -11.61 -23.77
N PHE A 15 -6.00 -11.69 -23.06
CA PHE A 15 -5.97 -12.14 -21.67
C PHE A 15 -6.85 -11.27 -20.77
N MET A 16 -6.74 -9.94 -20.90
CA MET A 16 -7.56 -9.00 -20.13
C MET A 16 -9.04 -9.13 -20.47
N TYR A 17 -9.40 -9.30 -21.75
CA TYR A 17 -10.78 -9.57 -22.15
C TYR A 17 -11.35 -10.82 -21.45
N PHE A 18 -10.60 -11.93 -21.42
CA PHE A 18 -11.05 -13.14 -20.74
C PHE A 18 -11.15 -12.96 -19.22
N PHE A 19 -10.24 -12.19 -18.62
CA PHE A 19 -10.28 -11.87 -17.20
C PHE A 19 -11.52 -11.03 -16.83
N GLU A 20 -11.82 -9.97 -17.58
CA GLU A 20 -12.99 -9.13 -17.33
C GLU A 20 -14.29 -9.88 -17.64
N THR A 21 -14.34 -10.63 -18.75
CA THR A 21 -15.47 -11.51 -19.07
C THR A 21 -15.72 -12.55 -17.96
N TYR A 22 -14.67 -13.06 -17.31
CA TYR A 22 -14.83 -13.94 -16.15
C TYR A 22 -15.54 -13.25 -14.99
N LEU A 23 -15.18 -11.99 -14.68
CA LEU A 23 -15.87 -11.20 -13.65
C LEU A 23 -17.33 -10.91 -14.05
N ASP A 24 -17.58 -10.54 -15.31
CA ASP A 24 -18.92 -10.32 -15.82
C ASP A 24 -19.80 -11.57 -15.73
N ILE A 25 -19.26 -12.75 -16.03
CA ILE A 25 -20.00 -14.02 -15.89
C ILE A 25 -20.41 -14.27 -14.44
N ARG A 26 -19.54 -13.95 -13.47
CA ARG A 26 -19.86 -14.07 -12.05
C ARG A 26 -20.98 -13.10 -11.67
N GLN A 27 -20.87 -11.85 -12.09
CA GLN A 27 -21.90 -10.85 -11.84
C GLN A 27 -23.23 -11.25 -12.50
N HIS A 28 -23.20 -11.73 -13.73
CA HIS A 28 -24.38 -12.20 -14.44
C HIS A 28 -25.07 -13.38 -13.72
N LYS A 29 -24.29 -14.31 -13.14
CA LYS A 29 -24.83 -15.38 -12.30
C LYS A 29 -25.47 -14.83 -11.02
N ALA A 30 -24.85 -13.85 -10.36
CA ALA A 30 -25.42 -13.19 -9.19
C ALA A 30 -26.74 -12.46 -9.53
N LEU A 31 -26.80 -11.75 -10.66
CA LEU A 31 -28.00 -11.07 -11.15
C LEU A 31 -29.14 -12.04 -11.47
N LYS A 32 -28.84 -13.29 -11.87
CA LYS A 32 -29.88 -14.30 -12.15
C LYS A 32 -30.60 -14.80 -10.90
N LEU A 33 -30.00 -14.65 -9.71
CA LEU A 33 -30.61 -15.09 -8.45
C LEU A 33 -31.97 -14.39 -8.24
N PRO A 34 -33.06 -15.15 -8.02
CA PRO A 34 -34.40 -14.59 -7.89
C PRO A 34 -34.70 -14.05 -6.49
N THR A 35 -33.77 -14.21 -5.55
CA THR A 35 -33.90 -13.82 -4.15
C THR A 35 -33.22 -12.47 -3.91
N LEU A 36 -33.88 -11.63 -3.12
CA LEU A 36 -33.31 -10.40 -2.58
C LEU A 36 -32.22 -10.74 -1.54
N PRO A 37 -31.15 -9.94 -1.40
CA PRO A 37 -30.21 -10.09 -0.29
C PRO A 37 -30.91 -9.89 1.05
N LYS A 38 -30.58 -10.72 2.04
CA LYS A 38 -31.18 -10.66 3.40
C LYS A 38 -31.13 -9.27 4.05
N THR A 39 -30.09 -8.48 3.76
CA THR A 39 -29.94 -7.13 4.32
C THR A 39 -30.91 -6.11 3.73
N LEU A 40 -31.49 -6.38 2.56
CA LEU A 40 -32.45 -5.51 1.88
C LEU A 40 -33.90 -6.00 2.03
N GLU A 41 -34.12 -7.17 2.64
CA GLU A 41 -35.46 -7.67 2.97
C GLU A 41 -36.18 -6.69 3.90
N GLY A 42 -37.39 -6.27 3.51
CA GLY A 42 -38.17 -5.26 4.23
C GLY A 42 -37.72 -3.81 3.98
N VAL A 43 -36.59 -3.59 3.31
CA VAL A 43 -36.12 -2.26 2.89
C VAL A 43 -36.57 -1.92 1.47
N ILE A 44 -36.46 -2.90 0.55
CA ILE A 44 -36.84 -2.76 -0.86
C ILE A 44 -37.98 -3.72 -1.18
N SER A 45 -38.97 -3.24 -1.95
CA SER A 45 -40.09 -4.09 -2.40
C SER A 45 -39.66 -5.13 -3.45
N GLN A 46 -40.30 -6.29 -3.43
CA GLN A 46 -40.01 -7.37 -4.38
C GLN A 46 -40.25 -6.95 -5.85
N ASP A 47 -41.25 -6.11 -6.13
CA ASP A 47 -41.50 -5.56 -7.48
C ASP A 47 -40.31 -4.71 -7.98
N LYS A 48 -39.79 -3.82 -7.13
CA LYS A 48 -38.63 -2.98 -7.46
C LYS A 48 -37.37 -3.82 -7.67
N PHE A 49 -37.17 -4.85 -6.86
CA PHE A 49 -36.07 -5.80 -7.04
C PHE A 49 -36.16 -6.52 -8.40
N LEU A 50 -37.34 -7.02 -8.77
CA LEU A 50 -37.54 -7.71 -10.06
C LEU A 50 -37.28 -6.79 -11.25
N LYS A 51 -37.72 -5.53 -11.18
CA LYS A 51 -37.43 -4.51 -12.22
C LYS A 51 -35.94 -4.19 -12.31
N SER A 52 -35.27 -3.99 -11.17
CA SER A 52 -33.82 -3.76 -11.12
C SER A 52 -33.01 -4.94 -11.67
N ARG A 53 -33.43 -6.16 -11.33
CA ARG A 53 -32.84 -7.39 -11.85
C ARG A 53 -33.01 -7.50 -13.37
N ALA A 54 -34.20 -7.24 -13.90
CA ALA A 54 -34.45 -7.26 -15.34
C ALA A 54 -33.59 -6.23 -16.08
N TYR A 55 -33.52 -5.00 -15.56
CA TYR A 55 -32.67 -3.94 -16.10
C TYR A 55 -31.18 -4.30 -16.10
N SER A 56 -30.68 -4.81 -14.97
CA SER A 56 -29.29 -5.21 -14.83
C SER A 56 -28.92 -6.39 -15.74
N LEU A 57 -29.84 -7.33 -15.95
CA LEU A 57 -29.64 -8.46 -16.88
C LEU A 57 -29.60 -7.98 -18.34
N ASP A 58 -30.51 -7.08 -18.74
CA ASP A 58 -30.49 -6.50 -20.10
C ASP A 58 -29.18 -5.76 -20.37
N LYS A 59 -28.70 -4.95 -19.40
CA LYS A 59 -27.39 -4.29 -19.47
C LYS A 59 -26.24 -5.28 -19.57
N SER A 60 -26.28 -6.35 -18.76
CA SER A 60 -25.24 -7.38 -18.77
C SER A 60 -25.19 -8.14 -20.10
N TYR A 61 -26.33 -8.52 -20.69
CA TYR A 61 -26.36 -9.17 -22.00
C TYR A 61 -25.81 -8.26 -23.10
N PHE A 62 -26.21 -6.99 -23.10
CA PHE A 62 -25.68 -6.01 -24.05
C PHE A 62 -24.17 -5.84 -23.90
N HIS A 63 -23.67 -5.74 -22.66
CA HIS A 63 -22.24 -5.62 -22.38
C HIS A 63 -21.44 -6.80 -22.95
N PHE A 64 -21.87 -8.05 -22.74
CA PHE A 64 -21.19 -9.22 -23.32
C PHE A 64 -21.07 -9.15 -24.85
N VAL A 65 -22.15 -8.73 -25.53
CA VAL A 65 -22.15 -8.62 -27.00
C VAL A 65 -21.23 -7.48 -27.44
N HIS A 66 -21.33 -6.32 -26.78
CA HIS A 66 -20.51 -5.15 -27.08
C HIS A 66 -19.01 -5.45 -26.93
N GLU A 67 -18.60 -6.02 -25.79
CA GLU A 67 -17.19 -6.32 -25.52
C GLU A 67 -16.66 -7.39 -26.48
N PHE A 68 -17.45 -8.40 -26.80
CA PHE A 68 -17.06 -9.42 -27.78
C PHE A 68 -16.84 -8.82 -29.18
N VAL A 69 -17.74 -7.96 -29.65
CA VAL A 69 -17.56 -7.31 -30.96
C VAL A 69 -16.34 -6.37 -30.93
N THR A 70 -16.14 -5.64 -29.83
CA THR A 70 -15.02 -4.71 -29.66
C THR A 70 -13.68 -5.44 -29.69
N ILE A 71 -13.51 -6.52 -28.90
CA ILE A 71 -12.23 -7.27 -28.89
C ILE A 71 -11.91 -7.89 -30.24
N VAL A 72 -12.93 -8.38 -30.98
CA VAL A 72 -12.74 -8.93 -32.32
C VAL A 72 -12.34 -7.82 -33.30
N MET A 73 -13.00 -6.67 -33.24
CA MET A 73 -12.68 -5.51 -34.07
C MET A 73 -11.26 -5.00 -33.80
N ASP A 74 -10.88 -4.78 -32.55
CA ASP A 74 -9.56 -4.27 -32.16
C ASP A 74 -8.44 -5.24 -32.51
N SER A 75 -8.66 -6.54 -32.26
CA SER A 75 -7.71 -7.59 -32.65
C SER A 75 -7.52 -7.63 -34.17
N THR A 76 -8.60 -7.46 -34.93
CA THR A 76 -8.57 -7.39 -36.40
C THR A 76 -7.82 -6.13 -36.88
N ILE A 77 -8.10 -4.97 -36.29
CA ILE A 77 -7.43 -3.69 -36.60
C ILE A 77 -5.92 -3.81 -36.40
N LEU A 78 -5.48 -4.42 -35.30
CA LEU A 78 -4.07 -4.64 -35.02
C LEU A 78 -3.47 -5.69 -35.96
N TYR A 79 -4.09 -6.88 -36.06
CA TYR A 79 -3.59 -8.00 -36.88
C TYR A 79 -3.39 -7.62 -38.35
N PHE A 80 -4.38 -6.94 -38.96
CA PHE A 80 -4.32 -6.49 -40.35
C PHE A 80 -3.60 -5.15 -40.54
N ARG A 81 -3.02 -4.57 -39.46
CA ARG A 81 -2.26 -3.32 -39.51
C ARG A 81 -3.07 -2.17 -40.13
N VAL A 82 -4.33 -2.08 -39.76
CA VAL A 82 -5.25 -1.04 -40.23
C VAL A 82 -4.78 0.34 -39.78
N LEU A 83 -4.19 0.49 -38.58
CA LEU A 83 -3.67 1.77 -38.08
C LEU A 83 -2.53 2.35 -38.97
N PRO A 84 -1.47 1.60 -39.31
CA PRO A 84 -0.48 2.05 -40.29
C PRO A 84 -1.06 2.38 -41.67
N TRP A 85 -2.03 1.59 -42.16
CA TRP A 85 -2.71 1.88 -43.42
C TRP A 85 -3.48 3.20 -43.33
N PHE A 86 -4.17 3.43 -42.22
CA PHE A 86 -4.95 4.63 -41.97
C PHE A 86 -4.08 5.87 -41.83
N TRP A 87 -2.91 5.75 -41.18
CA TRP A 87 -1.89 6.81 -41.14
C TRP A 87 -1.42 7.23 -42.54
N LYS A 88 -1.20 6.30 -43.46
CA LYS A 88 -0.86 6.64 -44.85
C LYS A 88 -2.01 7.33 -45.58
N LYS A 89 -3.26 6.95 -45.29
CA LYS A 89 -4.43 7.57 -45.92
C LYS A 89 -4.77 8.94 -45.36
N SER A 90 -4.42 9.25 -44.10
CA SER A 90 -4.64 10.57 -43.53
C SER A 90 -3.81 11.67 -44.21
N GLU A 91 -2.71 11.32 -44.87
CA GLU A 91 -1.93 12.25 -45.70
C GLU A 91 -2.80 12.88 -46.80
N HIS A 92 -3.62 12.05 -47.48
CA HIS A 92 -4.55 12.50 -48.50
C HIS A 92 -5.67 13.39 -47.93
N LEU A 93 -6.11 13.14 -46.69
CA LEU A 93 -7.10 13.99 -46.02
C LEU A 93 -6.53 15.37 -45.72
N VAL A 94 -5.27 15.44 -45.26
CA VAL A 94 -4.61 16.71 -44.92
C VAL A 94 -4.36 17.55 -46.18
N THR A 95 -3.89 16.93 -47.27
CA THR A 95 -3.66 17.61 -48.55
C THR A 95 -4.94 18.07 -49.22
N LEU A 96 -6.06 17.32 -49.09
CA LEU A 96 -7.39 17.71 -49.59
C LEU A 96 -7.88 19.04 -49.02
N VAL A 97 -7.52 19.34 -47.77
CA VAL A 97 -7.91 20.59 -47.08
C VAL A 97 -6.88 21.70 -47.32
N GLY A 98 -5.89 21.46 -48.20
CA GLY A 98 -4.84 22.43 -48.55
C GLY A 98 -3.76 22.60 -47.49
N LEU A 99 -3.63 21.65 -46.56
CA LEU A 99 -2.63 21.67 -45.48
C LEU A 99 -1.40 20.83 -45.85
N ASN A 100 -0.23 21.22 -45.33
CA ASN A 100 1.01 20.48 -45.60
C ASN A 100 1.07 19.20 -44.76
N ALA A 101 0.98 18.05 -45.42
CA ALA A 101 1.07 16.75 -44.78
C ALA A 101 2.51 16.34 -44.38
N GLU A 102 3.54 17.03 -44.88
CA GLU A 102 4.92 16.85 -44.39
C GLU A 102 5.11 17.36 -42.96
N ASN A 103 4.22 18.25 -42.50
CA ASN A 103 4.22 18.66 -41.10
C ASN A 103 3.59 17.56 -40.25
N GLU A 104 4.45 16.87 -39.48
CA GLU A 104 4.07 15.76 -38.60
C GLU A 104 2.87 16.10 -37.70
N ILE A 105 2.80 17.33 -37.17
CA ILE A 105 1.68 17.76 -36.32
C ILE A 105 0.37 17.75 -37.12
N LEU A 106 0.36 18.35 -38.32
CA LEU A 106 -0.85 18.41 -39.15
C LEU A 106 -1.26 17.02 -39.63
N HIS A 107 -0.29 16.16 -39.95
CA HIS A 107 -0.54 14.76 -40.30
C HIS A 107 -1.14 13.97 -39.13
N THR A 108 -0.60 14.12 -37.92
CA THR A 108 -1.17 13.50 -36.71
C THR A 108 -2.58 13.99 -36.42
N LEU A 109 -2.84 15.30 -36.57
CA LEU A 109 -4.18 15.86 -36.37
C LEU A 109 -5.19 15.31 -37.39
N GLY A 110 -4.80 15.20 -38.66
CA GLY A 110 -5.63 14.58 -39.70
C GLY A 110 -5.90 13.10 -39.42
N PHE A 111 -4.88 12.36 -38.95
CA PHE A 111 -5.02 10.97 -38.53
C PHE A 111 -6.02 10.84 -37.37
N LEU A 112 -5.86 11.62 -36.29
CA LEU A 112 -6.74 11.56 -35.12
C LEU A 112 -8.18 11.98 -35.45
N ALA A 113 -8.38 12.98 -36.33
CA ALA A 113 -9.70 13.36 -36.80
C ALA A 113 -10.39 12.21 -37.54
N GLY A 114 -9.65 11.51 -38.41
CA GLY A 114 -10.16 10.32 -39.10
C GLY A 114 -10.50 9.18 -38.14
N VAL A 115 -9.64 8.91 -37.15
CA VAL A 115 -9.87 7.87 -36.12
C VAL A 115 -11.09 8.22 -35.27
N MET A 116 -11.26 9.50 -34.92
CA MET A 116 -12.43 9.97 -34.19
C MET A 116 -13.73 9.73 -34.98
N ILE A 117 -13.76 10.04 -36.28
CA ILE A 117 -14.95 9.79 -37.13
C ILE A 117 -15.22 8.28 -37.23
N TRP A 118 -14.19 7.47 -37.47
CA TRP A 118 -14.30 6.02 -37.49
C TRP A 118 -14.87 5.45 -36.19
N SER A 119 -14.35 5.91 -35.04
CA SER A 119 -14.82 5.52 -33.72
C SER A 119 -16.29 5.90 -33.49
N GLN A 120 -16.72 7.10 -33.91
CA GLN A 120 -18.12 7.49 -33.81
C GLN A 120 -19.03 6.62 -34.66
N ILE A 121 -18.63 6.27 -35.89
CA ILE A 121 -19.43 5.42 -36.79
C ILE A 121 -19.57 4.00 -36.21
N THR A 122 -18.49 3.46 -35.65
CA THR A 122 -18.48 2.09 -35.11
C THR A 122 -19.23 1.97 -33.77
N ASP A 123 -19.21 3.00 -32.93
CA ASP A 123 -19.93 3.04 -31.64
C ASP A 123 -21.42 3.41 -31.79
N LEU A 124 -21.79 4.17 -32.82
CA LEU A 124 -23.16 4.68 -33.00
C LEU A 124 -24.27 3.60 -32.90
N PRO A 125 -24.15 2.41 -33.52
CA PRO A 125 -25.18 1.36 -33.40
C PRO A 125 -25.39 0.91 -31.94
N PHE A 126 -24.30 0.77 -31.18
CA PHE A 126 -24.34 0.35 -29.78
C PHE A 126 -24.93 1.46 -28.89
N SER A 127 -24.50 2.70 -29.10
CA SER A 127 -25.01 3.87 -28.38
C SER A 127 -26.51 4.10 -28.61
N LEU A 128 -26.98 3.93 -29.85
CA LEU A 128 -28.39 3.99 -30.20
C LEU A 128 -29.19 2.85 -29.54
N TYR A 129 -28.67 1.62 -29.56
CA TYR A 129 -29.34 0.48 -28.92
C TYR A 129 -29.43 0.66 -27.40
N SER A 130 -28.32 1.03 -26.76
CA SER A 130 -28.30 1.30 -25.32
C SER A 130 -29.34 2.37 -24.94
N THR A 131 -29.36 3.50 -25.65
CA THR A 131 -30.23 4.64 -25.31
C THR A 131 -31.70 4.43 -25.69
N PHE A 132 -31.97 4.01 -26.92
CA PHE A 132 -33.34 3.95 -27.46
C PHE A 132 -34.00 2.58 -27.39
N VAL A 133 -33.26 1.53 -26.98
CA VAL A 133 -33.84 0.20 -26.72
C VAL A 133 -33.75 -0.16 -25.26
N ILE A 134 -32.56 -0.20 -24.65
CA ILE A 134 -32.40 -0.64 -23.26
C ILE A 134 -32.95 0.41 -22.28
N GLU A 135 -32.40 1.63 -22.30
CA GLU A 135 -32.84 2.68 -21.38
C GLU A 135 -34.32 3.07 -21.64
N ALA A 136 -34.78 3.02 -22.88
CA ALA A 136 -36.19 3.26 -23.22
C ALA A 136 -37.13 2.15 -22.68
N ARG A 137 -36.76 0.87 -22.80
CA ARG A 137 -37.54 -0.27 -22.27
C ARG A 137 -37.77 -0.17 -20.77
N HIS A 138 -36.77 0.33 -20.04
CA HIS A 138 -36.82 0.49 -18.58
C HIS A 138 -37.30 1.89 -18.14
N GLY A 139 -37.72 2.74 -19.09
CA GLY A 139 -38.34 4.04 -18.80
C GLY A 139 -37.39 5.17 -18.43
N PHE A 140 -36.07 4.94 -18.53
CA PHE A 140 -35.01 5.89 -18.18
C PHE A 140 -34.76 6.94 -19.24
N ASN A 141 -34.81 6.56 -20.53
CA ASN A 141 -34.52 7.50 -21.61
C ASN A 141 -35.61 8.58 -21.72
N LYS A 142 -35.19 9.85 -21.68
CA LYS A 142 -36.05 11.02 -21.95
C LYS A 142 -35.60 11.83 -23.16
N GLN A 143 -34.47 11.45 -23.78
CA GLN A 143 -33.94 12.13 -24.96
C GLN A 143 -34.74 11.79 -26.21
N THR A 144 -34.93 12.79 -27.07
CA THR A 144 -35.35 12.56 -28.45
C THR A 144 -34.16 12.21 -29.33
N ILE A 145 -34.41 11.53 -30.45
CA ILE A 145 -33.35 11.20 -31.42
C ILE A 145 -32.61 12.47 -31.92
N TRP A 146 -33.34 13.58 -32.08
CA TRP A 146 -32.74 14.86 -32.45
C TRP A 146 -31.84 15.42 -31.36
N LEU A 147 -32.28 15.38 -30.09
CA LEU A 147 -31.46 15.84 -28.97
C LEU A 147 -30.17 15.02 -28.86
N PHE A 148 -30.25 13.70 -29.05
CA PHE A 148 -29.11 12.78 -29.05
C PHE A 148 -28.07 13.16 -30.12
N PHE A 149 -28.46 13.26 -31.39
CA PHE A 149 -27.53 13.63 -32.47
C PHE A 149 -27.00 15.06 -32.31
N ARG A 150 -27.82 16.00 -31.83
CA ARG A 150 -27.40 17.37 -31.56
C ARG A 150 -26.32 17.42 -30.48
N ASP A 151 -26.44 16.63 -29.42
CA ASP A 151 -25.44 16.55 -28.36
C ASP A 151 -24.17 15.83 -28.84
N MET A 152 -24.30 14.77 -29.64
CA MET A 152 -23.17 14.09 -30.29
C MET A 152 -22.35 15.08 -31.15
N ILE A 153 -23.01 15.83 -32.04
CA ILE A 153 -22.35 16.83 -32.89
C ILE A 153 -21.71 17.95 -32.05
N LYS A 154 -22.41 18.47 -31.04
CA LYS A 154 -21.84 19.48 -30.13
C LYS A 154 -20.58 18.96 -29.43
N GLY A 155 -20.61 17.71 -28.95
CA GLY A 155 -19.45 17.05 -28.34
C GLY A 155 -18.27 16.96 -29.29
N MET A 156 -18.51 16.53 -30.53
CA MET A 156 -17.47 16.47 -31.57
C MET A 156 -16.88 17.85 -31.87
N LEU A 157 -17.71 18.89 -32.00
CA LEU A 157 -17.22 20.26 -32.24
C LEU A 157 -16.33 20.76 -31.10
N ILE A 158 -16.71 20.50 -29.84
CA ILE A 158 -15.88 20.86 -28.69
C ILE A 158 -14.55 20.09 -28.71
N ALA A 159 -14.58 18.78 -29.03
CA ALA A 159 -13.37 17.97 -29.16
C ALA A 159 -12.44 18.47 -30.28
N ILE A 160 -12.99 18.89 -31.43
CA ILE A 160 -12.24 19.47 -32.55
C ILE A 160 -11.65 20.85 -32.20
N VAL A 161 -12.30 21.63 -31.34
CA VAL A 161 -11.78 22.95 -30.94
C VAL A 161 -10.70 22.81 -29.85
N ILE A 162 -10.89 21.94 -28.87
CA ILE A 162 -10.01 21.82 -27.69
C ILE A 162 -8.88 20.81 -27.93
N GLY A 163 -9.14 19.72 -28.64
CA GLY A 163 -8.20 18.60 -28.83
C GLY A 163 -6.95 18.96 -29.63
N PRO A 164 -7.05 19.55 -30.84
CA PRO A 164 -5.89 19.83 -31.67
C PRO A 164 -4.83 20.73 -31.03
N PRO A 165 -5.16 21.85 -30.34
CA PRO A 165 -4.17 22.62 -29.61
C PRO A 165 -3.43 21.81 -28.54
N ILE A 166 -4.13 20.92 -27.83
CA ILE A 166 -3.55 20.06 -26.79
C ILE A 166 -2.60 19.04 -27.43
N VAL A 167 -3.05 18.34 -28.47
CA VAL A 167 -2.23 17.33 -29.18
C VAL A 167 -1.00 17.98 -29.80
N ALA A 168 -1.15 19.13 -30.46
CA ALA A 168 -0.02 19.86 -31.01
C ALA A 168 1.00 20.27 -29.93
N ALA A 169 0.52 20.75 -28.77
CA ALA A 169 1.39 21.07 -27.65
C ALA A 169 2.14 19.83 -27.12
N ILE A 170 1.45 18.68 -27.00
CA ILE A 170 2.07 17.41 -26.60
C ILE A 170 3.16 17.00 -27.60
N ILE A 171 2.90 17.05 -28.91
CA ILE A 171 3.88 16.69 -29.94
C ILE A 171 5.09 17.61 -29.87
N VAL A 172 4.89 18.92 -29.73
CA VAL A 172 5.99 19.89 -29.57
C VAL A 172 6.82 19.59 -28.32
N ILE A 173 6.17 19.23 -27.20
CA ILE A 173 6.86 18.81 -25.97
C ILE A 173 7.64 17.51 -26.21
N VAL A 174 7.09 16.55 -26.95
CA VAL A 174 7.78 15.30 -27.29
C VAL A 174 9.01 15.55 -28.16
N GLN A 175 8.87 16.37 -29.21
CA GLN A 175 9.95 16.70 -30.14
C GLN A 175 11.07 17.52 -29.47
N LYS A 176 10.74 18.45 -28.57
CA LYS A 176 11.70 19.41 -27.97
C LYS A 176 12.08 19.12 -26.51
N GLY A 177 11.38 18.20 -25.84
CA GLY A 177 11.46 18.01 -24.40
C GLY A 177 12.64 17.16 -23.93
N SER A 178 13.45 16.61 -24.82
CA SER A 178 14.64 15.84 -24.43
C SER A 178 15.67 16.72 -23.69
N PRO A 179 16.28 16.26 -22.58
CA PRO A 179 16.20 14.92 -21.97
C PRO A 179 15.15 14.79 -20.84
N TYR A 180 14.37 15.83 -20.56
CA TYR A 180 13.40 15.91 -19.44
C TYR A 180 11.94 15.76 -19.88
N LEU A 181 11.69 15.04 -20.98
CA LEU A 181 10.37 14.88 -21.61
C LEU A 181 9.27 14.55 -20.59
N ALA A 182 9.53 13.58 -19.70
CA ALA A 182 8.57 13.16 -18.69
C ALA A 182 8.12 14.32 -17.78
N ILE A 183 9.03 15.22 -17.39
CA ILE A 183 8.72 16.35 -16.50
C ILE A 183 7.91 17.40 -17.25
N TYR A 184 8.28 17.72 -18.49
CA TYR A 184 7.55 18.71 -19.29
C TYR A 184 6.14 18.22 -19.65
N LEU A 185 6.02 16.95 -20.04
CA LEU A 185 4.73 16.34 -20.35
C LEU A 185 3.86 16.24 -19.10
N TRP A 186 4.42 15.81 -17.97
CA TRP A 186 3.70 15.78 -16.69
C TRP A 186 3.25 17.18 -16.26
N GLY A 187 4.13 18.17 -16.30
CA GLY A 187 3.80 19.56 -15.94
C GLY A 187 2.72 20.14 -16.84
N PHE A 188 2.78 19.87 -18.15
CA PHE A 188 1.73 20.24 -19.09
C PHE A 188 0.40 19.56 -18.77
N MET A 189 0.40 18.24 -18.53
CA MET A 189 -0.81 17.47 -18.18
C MET A 189 -1.40 17.90 -16.83
N LEU A 190 -0.58 18.28 -15.86
CA LEU A 190 -1.00 18.84 -14.57
C LEU A 190 -1.73 20.17 -14.77
N VAL A 191 -1.11 21.09 -15.50
CA VAL A 191 -1.70 22.41 -15.81
C VAL A 191 -3.00 22.22 -16.59
N LEU A 192 -2.97 21.38 -17.63
CA LEU A 192 -4.15 21.06 -18.42
C LEU A 192 -5.28 20.50 -17.55
N SER A 193 -4.98 19.57 -16.64
CA SER A 193 -5.98 18.99 -15.71
C SER A 193 -6.61 20.07 -14.82
N LEU A 194 -5.82 20.96 -14.24
CA LEU A 194 -6.31 22.07 -13.40
C LEU A 194 -7.18 23.06 -14.20
N VAL A 195 -6.76 23.37 -15.44
CA VAL A 195 -7.50 24.22 -16.36
C VAL A 195 -8.83 23.56 -16.73
N MET A 196 -8.83 22.28 -17.13
CA MET A 196 -10.03 21.54 -17.51
C MET A 196 -11.01 21.35 -16.34
N MET A 197 -10.53 21.13 -15.11
CA MET A 197 -11.38 21.12 -13.91
C MET A 197 -12.13 22.43 -13.68
N THR A 198 -11.61 23.55 -14.19
CA THR A 198 -12.26 24.87 -14.10
C THR A 198 -13.15 25.13 -15.30
N ILE A 199 -12.66 24.84 -16.52
CA ILE A 199 -13.36 25.09 -17.78
C ILE A 199 -14.59 24.19 -17.91
N TYR A 200 -14.48 22.91 -17.55
CA TYR A 200 -15.55 21.94 -17.76
C TYR A 200 -16.89 22.35 -17.13
N PRO A 201 -17.00 22.57 -15.81
CA PRO A 201 -18.30 22.88 -15.20
C PRO A 201 -18.77 24.32 -15.48
N VAL A 202 -17.88 25.23 -15.89
CA VAL A 202 -18.22 26.66 -16.11
C VAL A 202 -18.59 26.96 -17.56
N LEU A 203 -17.95 26.30 -18.52
CA LEU A 203 -18.12 26.58 -19.95
C LEU A 203 -18.66 25.38 -20.72
N ILE A 204 -18.16 24.16 -20.48
CA ILE A 204 -18.53 22.99 -21.29
C ILE A 204 -19.88 22.42 -20.86
N ALA A 205 -20.06 22.10 -19.57
CA ALA A 205 -21.30 21.51 -19.07
C ALA A 205 -22.55 22.36 -19.36
N PRO A 206 -22.51 23.71 -19.26
CA PRO A 206 -23.64 24.56 -19.62
C PRO A 206 -24.04 24.58 -21.11
N LEU A 207 -23.20 24.09 -22.03
CA LEU A 207 -23.57 23.93 -23.45
C LEU A 207 -24.50 22.74 -23.68
N PHE A 208 -24.50 21.80 -22.75
CA PHE A 208 -25.35 20.61 -22.78
C PHE A 208 -26.56 20.78 -21.87
N ASN A 209 -26.35 21.18 -20.62
CA ASN A 209 -27.40 21.26 -19.61
C ASN A 209 -27.70 22.70 -19.22
N LYS A 210 -28.94 22.99 -18.89
CA LYS A 210 -29.35 24.27 -18.32
C LYS A 210 -29.09 24.26 -16.81
N PHE A 211 -28.30 25.24 -16.36
CA PHE A 211 -28.06 25.47 -14.93
C PHE A 211 -28.87 26.67 -14.47
N THR A 212 -29.80 26.45 -13.54
CA THR A 212 -30.61 27.51 -12.92
C THR A 212 -30.29 27.62 -11.44
N PRO A 213 -30.24 28.82 -10.83
CA PRO A 213 -30.10 28.93 -9.38
C PRO A 213 -31.20 28.13 -8.66
N LEU A 214 -30.87 27.48 -7.54
CA LEU A 214 -31.89 26.82 -6.72
C LEU A 214 -32.89 27.89 -6.22
N PRO A 215 -34.21 27.71 -6.43
CA PRO A 215 -35.21 28.65 -5.95
C PRO A 215 -35.12 28.89 -4.45
N ASP A 216 -35.53 30.07 -4.01
CA ASP A 216 -35.61 30.37 -2.58
C ASP A 216 -36.70 29.52 -1.93
N GLY A 217 -36.39 28.92 -0.77
CA GLY A 217 -37.27 27.98 -0.09
C GLY A 217 -36.55 27.20 1.01
N THR A 218 -37.28 26.32 1.68
CA THR A 218 -36.82 25.53 2.84
C THR A 218 -35.57 24.70 2.53
N LEU A 219 -35.54 24.03 1.38
CA LEU A 219 -34.39 23.23 0.94
C LEU A 219 -33.11 24.07 0.83
N ARG A 220 -33.22 25.25 0.20
CA ARG A 220 -32.10 26.16 0.01
C ARG A 220 -31.55 26.64 1.35
N GLU A 221 -32.42 27.07 2.25
CA GLU A 221 -32.04 27.53 3.59
C GLU A 221 -31.33 26.42 4.39
N LYS A 222 -31.85 25.18 4.34
CA LYS A 222 -31.22 24.03 5.00
C LYS A 222 -29.82 23.75 4.46
N ILE A 223 -29.63 23.77 3.13
CA ILE A 223 -28.32 23.55 2.50
C ILE A 223 -27.36 24.68 2.84
N GLU A 224 -27.79 25.94 2.78
CA GLU A 224 -26.96 27.10 3.13
C GLU A 224 -26.55 27.08 4.61
N LYS A 225 -27.46 26.71 5.51
CA LYS A 225 -27.17 26.54 6.94
C LYS A 225 -26.17 25.41 7.19
N LEU A 226 -26.31 24.28 6.51
CA LEU A 226 -25.39 23.15 6.59
C LEU A 226 -23.99 23.53 6.07
N ALA A 227 -23.92 24.21 4.93
CA ALA A 227 -22.67 24.71 4.38
C ALA A 227 -21.98 25.70 5.35
N ALA A 228 -22.75 26.61 5.93
CA ALA A 228 -22.26 27.60 6.90
C ALA A 228 -21.72 26.94 8.17
N SER A 229 -22.39 25.92 8.71
CA SER A 229 -21.93 25.20 9.91
C SER A 229 -20.58 24.52 9.71
N LEU A 230 -20.30 24.05 8.49
CA LEU A 230 -19.04 23.43 8.10
C LEU A 230 -17.97 24.42 7.64
N LYS A 231 -18.30 25.73 7.60
CA LYS A 231 -17.48 26.80 7.00
C LYS A 231 -17.12 26.51 5.53
N PHE A 232 -18.03 25.86 4.82
CA PHE A 232 -17.90 25.64 3.38
C PHE A 232 -18.11 26.96 2.64
N PRO A 233 -17.18 27.40 1.76
CA PRO A 233 -17.29 28.69 1.08
C PRO A 233 -18.25 28.60 -0.12
N LEU A 234 -19.53 28.34 0.16
CA LEU A 234 -20.60 28.27 -0.83
C LEU A 234 -20.78 29.62 -1.52
N LYS A 235 -20.57 29.67 -2.83
CA LYS A 235 -20.78 30.88 -3.64
C LYS A 235 -22.08 30.87 -4.41
N LYS A 236 -22.44 29.71 -4.99
CA LYS A 236 -23.68 29.52 -5.76
C LYS A 236 -24.20 28.10 -5.59
N LEU A 237 -25.52 27.96 -5.59
CA LEU A 237 -26.25 26.70 -5.53
C LEU A 237 -27.15 26.61 -6.77
N PHE A 238 -26.96 25.56 -7.55
CA PHE A 238 -27.62 25.37 -8.84
C PHE A 238 -28.43 24.07 -8.89
N VAL A 239 -29.47 24.09 -9.71
CA VAL A 239 -30.17 22.91 -10.21
C VAL A 239 -29.84 22.74 -11.68
N VAL A 240 -29.53 21.52 -12.08
CA VAL A 240 -29.30 21.11 -13.46
C VAL A 240 -30.49 20.29 -13.98
N ASP A 241 -30.89 20.53 -15.22
CA ASP A 241 -32.03 19.89 -15.90
C ASP A 241 -31.72 18.47 -16.42
N GLY A 242 -31.26 17.60 -15.52
CA GLY A 242 -30.94 16.19 -15.81
C GLY A 242 -32.11 15.41 -16.41
N SER A 243 -33.34 15.76 -16.03
CA SER A 243 -34.59 15.16 -16.53
C SER A 243 -34.78 15.25 -18.05
N THR A 244 -34.14 16.21 -18.72
CA THR A 244 -34.17 16.32 -20.19
C THR A 244 -33.49 15.14 -20.89
N ARG A 245 -32.61 14.43 -20.17
CA ARG A 245 -31.79 13.34 -20.70
C ARG A 245 -32.17 11.99 -20.11
N SER A 246 -32.32 11.93 -18.80
CA SER A 246 -32.60 10.67 -18.12
C SER A 246 -33.34 10.92 -16.82
N SER A 247 -34.02 9.91 -16.29
CA SER A 247 -34.55 9.95 -14.93
C SER A 247 -33.52 9.61 -13.84
N HIS A 248 -32.22 9.55 -14.17
CA HIS A 248 -31.18 9.33 -13.17
C HIS A 248 -30.93 10.57 -12.31
N SER A 249 -30.59 10.35 -11.05
CA SER A 249 -30.39 11.39 -10.04
C SER A 249 -28.96 11.43 -9.54
N ASN A 250 -28.44 12.64 -9.33
CA ASN A 250 -27.10 12.87 -8.81
C ASN A 250 -26.99 14.25 -8.13
N ALA A 251 -25.94 14.44 -7.34
CA ALA A 251 -25.49 15.73 -6.81
C ALA A 251 -23.97 15.78 -6.88
N TYR A 252 -23.41 16.96 -7.08
CA TYR A 252 -21.96 17.12 -7.04
C TYR A 252 -21.55 18.53 -6.67
N MET A 253 -20.28 18.66 -6.28
CA MET A 253 -19.67 19.94 -5.94
C MET A 253 -18.44 20.21 -6.79
N TYR A 254 -18.20 21.48 -7.11
CA TYR A 254 -17.02 21.88 -7.86
C TYR A 254 -16.52 23.27 -7.47
N GLY A 255 -15.31 23.61 -7.93
CA GLY A 255 -14.72 24.93 -7.80
C GLY A 255 -13.51 25.01 -6.87
N PHE A 256 -12.64 25.99 -7.12
CA PHE A 256 -11.37 26.17 -6.42
C PHE A 256 -11.47 27.19 -5.28
N PHE A 257 -10.67 26.96 -4.24
CA PHE A 257 -10.51 27.87 -3.10
C PHE A 257 -11.86 28.32 -2.52
N LYS A 258 -12.11 29.64 -2.51
CA LYS A 258 -13.30 30.30 -1.95
C LYS A 258 -14.49 30.36 -2.91
N ASN A 259 -14.38 29.81 -4.12
CA ASN A 259 -15.43 29.85 -5.14
C ASN A 259 -16.00 28.44 -5.36
N LYS A 260 -16.59 27.86 -4.30
CA LYS A 260 -17.21 26.54 -4.35
C LYS A 260 -18.68 26.65 -4.74
N ARG A 261 -19.17 25.67 -5.50
CA ARG A 261 -20.54 25.59 -5.98
C ARG A 261 -21.08 24.18 -5.75
N ILE A 262 -22.38 24.10 -5.48
CA ILE A 262 -23.12 22.84 -5.34
C ILE A 262 -24.11 22.78 -6.51
N VAL A 263 -24.22 21.61 -7.14
CA VAL A 263 -25.18 21.33 -8.20
C VAL A 263 -26.02 20.13 -7.81
N LEU A 264 -27.33 20.30 -7.90
CA LEU A 264 -28.33 19.25 -7.69
C LEU A 264 -28.98 18.91 -9.03
N TYR A 265 -29.22 17.63 -9.30
CA TYR A 265 -30.10 17.26 -10.40
C TYR A 265 -31.55 17.56 -10.01
N ASP A 266 -32.35 18.03 -10.95
CA ASP A 266 -33.79 18.21 -10.77
C ASP A 266 -34.51 16.89 -10.41
N THR A 267 -34.08 15.79 -11.02
CA THR A 267 -34.55 14.43 -10.73
C THR A 267 -34.30 14.02 -9.27
N LEU A 268 -33.17 14.41 -8.67
CA LEU A 268 -32.86 14.13 -7.27
C LEU A 268 -33.89 14.79 -6.34
N ILE A 269 -34.19 16.06 -6.61
CA ILE A 269 -35.16 16.84 -5.82
C ILE A 269 -36.58 16.27 -5.99
N GLN A 270 -36.93 15.81 -7.20
CA GLN A 270 -38.25 15.21 -7.48
C GLN A 270 -38.43 13.81 -6.87
N GLN A 271 -37.34 13.05 -6.72
CA GLN A 271 -37.40 11.64 -6.27
C GLN A 271 -37.33 11.48 -4.75
N CYS A 272 -36.61 12.36 -4.05
CA CYS A 272 -36.59 12.39 -2.59
C CYS A 272 -37.96 12.81 -2.04
N LYS A 273 -38.39 12.18 -0.94
CA LYS A 273 -39.72 12.42 -0.36
C LYS A 273 -39.80 13.76 0.37
N ASN A 274 -38.67 14.22 0.91
CA ASN A 274 -38.56 15.44 1.67
C ASN A 274 -37.20 16.10 1.46
N ASP A 275 -37.10 17.37 1.88
CA ASP A 275 -35.87 18.14 1.78
C ASP A 275 -34.72 17.53 2.62
N ASP A 276 -35.04 16.81 3.69
CA ASP A 276 -34.02 16.28 4.61
C ASP A 276 -33.22 15.12 4.00
N GLU A 277 -33.84 14.29 3.15
CA GLU A 277 -33.15 13.29 2.33
C GLU A 277 -32.14 13.94 1.37
N VAL A 278 -32.52 15.05 0.71
CA VAL A 278 -31.63 15.80 -0.19
C VAL A 278 -30.49 16.44 0.60
N VAL A 279 -30.79 17.02 1.76
CA VAL A 279 -29.78 17.61 2.65
C VAL A 279 -28.81 16.54 3.17
N ALA A 280 -29.27 15.31 3.41
CA ALA A 280 -28.42 14.20 3.81
C ALA A 280 -27.45 13.76 2.70
N VAL A 281 -27.91 13.71 1.44
CA VAL A 281 -27.03 13.50 0.28
C VAL A 281 -25.99 14.62 0.19
N ILE A 282 -26.40 15.88 0.39
CA ILE A 282 -25.45 17.00 0.43
C ILE A 282 -24.49 16.93 1.62
N ALA A 283 -24.91 16.40 2.77
CA ALA A 283 -24.04 16.17 3.91
C ALA A 283 -22.95 15.12 3.59
N HIS A 284 -23.30 14.06 2.86
CA HIS A 284 -22.36 13.08 2.31
C HIS A 284 -21.38 13.75 1.35
N GLU A 285 -21.86 14.50 0.35
CA GLU A 285 -21.02 15.25 -0.60
C GLU A 285 -20.04 16.18 0.14
N LEU A 286 -20.53 16.97 1.10
CA LEU A 286 -19.72 17.85 1.94
C LEU A 286 -18.69 17.09 2.79
N GLY A 287 -18.93 15.81 3.08
CA GLY A 287 -17.95 14.89 3.67
C GLY A 287 -16.72 14.72 2.79
N HIS A 288 -16.88 14.48 1.48
CA HIS A 288 -15.76 14.40 0.54
C HIS A 288 -14.91 15.67 0.52
N TRP A 289 -15.56 16.83 0.60
CA TRP A 289 -14.84 18.10 0.72
C TRP A 289 -14.10 18.22 2.06
N LYS A 290 -14.79 17.95 3.18
CA LYS A 290 -14.24 18.14 4.53
C LYS A 290 -13.05 17.23 4.80
N LEU A 291 -13.08 16.02 4.26
CA LEU A 291 -12.03 15.01 4.37
C LEU A 291 -10.98 15.12 3.27
N ASN A 292 -11.07 16.10 2.37
CA ASN A 292 -10.16 16.35 1.24
C ASN A 292 -10.05 15.18 0.23
N HIS A 293 -11.08 14.36 0.08
CA HIS A 293 -11.09 13.22 -0.87
C HIS A 293 -10.79 13.68 -2.29
N THR A 294 -11.36 14.80 -2.76
CA THR A 294 -11.07 15.34 -4.09
C THR A 294 -9.59 15.69 -4.29
N VAL A 295 -8.92 16.19 -3.26
CA VAL A 295 -7.48 16.51 -3.33
C VAL A 295 -6.66 15.22 -3.35
N TYR A 296 -7.02 14.23 -2.54
CA TYR A 296 -6.37 12.92 -2.56
C TYR A 296 -6.50 12.24 -3.91
N SER A 297 -7.71 12.18 -4.47
CA SER A 297 -7.96 11.60 -5.79
C SER A 297 -7.20 12.36 -6.88
N PHE A 298 -7.17 13.69 -6.83
CA PHE A 298 -6.41 14.49 -7.78
C PHE A 298 -4.92 14.17 -7.71
N VAL A 299 -4.33 14.16 -6.51
CA VAL A 299 -2.92 13.82 -6.31
C VAL A 299 -2.65 12.40 -6.79
N ALA A 300 -3.46 11.42 -6.39
CA ALA A 300 -3.31 10.02 -6.84
C ALA A 300 -3.31 9.92 -8.37
N VAL A 301 -4.23 10.60 -9.06
CA VAL A 301 -4.27 10.64 -10.53
C VAL A 301 -2.99 11.23 -11.12
N GLN A 302 -2.40 12.27 -10.52
CA GLN A 302 -1.12 12.83 -11.01
C GLN A 302 0.05 11.84 -10.94
N HIS A 303 -0.04 10.81 -10.09
CA HIS A 303 0.98 9.78 -9.95
C HIS A 303 0.75 8.63 -10.94
N THR A 304 -0.51 8.41 -11.37
CA THR A 304 -0.89 7.37 -12.34
C THR A 304 -0.82 7.81 -13.80
N VAL A 305 -0.51 9.09 -14.09
CA VAL A 305 -0.26 9.58 -15.47
C VAL A 305 1.06 9.04 -16.06
N ILE A 306 1.87 8.35 -15.25
CA ILE A 306 2.95 7.46 -15.70
C ILE A 306 2.31 6.15 -16.24
N PRO A 307 2.85 5.46 -17.28
CA PRO A 307 2.19 4.37 -18.04
C PRO A 307 1.82 3.07 -17.28
N ILE A 308 1.21 3.16 -16.10
CA ILE A 308 0.78 2.06 -15.22
C ILE A 308 -0.73 2.22 -14.88
N GLN A 309 -1.52 2.77 -15.80
CA GLN A 309 -2.93 3.09 -15.51
C GLN A 309 -3.79 1.84 -15.28
N HIS A 310 -3.56 0.75 -16.01
CA HIS A 310 -4.35 -0.50 -15.87
C HIS A 310 -3.98 -1.32 -14.62
N LEU A 311 -2.74 -1.22 -14.11
CA LEU A 311 -2.34 -1.94 -12.89
C LEU A 311 -2.85 -1.26 -11.61
N VAL A 312 -3.24 0.02 -11.71
CA VAL A 312 -3.59 0.87 -10.55
C VAL A 312 -5.10 1.11 -10.43
N SER A 313 -5.90 0.83 -11.47
CA SER A 313 -7.36 1.03 -11.48
C SER A 313 -8.08 0.27 -10.35
N PHE A 314 -7.72 -0.99 -10.11
CA PHE A 314 -8.24 -1.78 -8.98
C PHE A 314 -7.97 -1.11 -7.63
N GLY A 315 -6.74 -0.64 -7.41
CA GLY A 315 -6.35 0.06 -6.19
C GLY A 315 -7.11 1.39 -6.02
N LEU A 316 -7.30 2.14 -7.11
CA LEU A 316 -8.07 3.39 -7.07
C LEU A 316 -9.54 3.16 -6.73
N ASN A 317 -10.16 2.09 -7.26
CA ASN A 317 -11.55 1.75 -6.92
C ASN A 317 -11.71 1.37 -5.45
N LEU A 318 -10.77 0.61 -4.87
CA LEU A 318 -10.78 0.31 -3.43
C LEU A 318 -10.61 1.57 -2.56
N VAL A 319 -9.73 2.49 -2.96
CA VAL A 319 -9.57 3.79 -2.28
C VAL A 319 -10.85 4.62 -2.40
N SER A 320 -11.45 4.68 -3.58
CA SER A 320 -12.74 5.37 -3.81
C SER A 320 -13.83 4.83 -2.89
N ARG A 321 -13.97 3.50 -2.80
CA ARG A 321 -14.95 2.87 -1.89
C ARG A 321 -14.71 3.24 -0.43
N SER A 322 -13.46 3.33 0.00
CA SER A 322 -13.13 3.78 1.36
C SER A 322 -13.53 5.23 1.63
N PHE A 323 -13.46 6.10 0.61
CA PHE A 323 -13.88 7.50 0.70
C PHE A 323 -15.40 7.62 0.82
N GLU A 324 -16.16 6.78 0.13
CA GLU A 324 -17.63 6.69 0.25
C GLU A 324 -18.06 6.35 1.68
N PHE A 325 -17.47 5.32 2.29
CA PHE A 325 -17.77 4.97 3.69
C PHE A 325 -17.41 6.09 4.66
N GLN A 326 -16.29 6.78 4.44
CA GLN A 326 -15.91 7.92 5.29
C GLN A 326 -16.87 9.10 5.14
N ALA A 327 -17.40 9.34 3.95
CA ALA A 327 -18.42 10.36 3.70
C ALA A 327 -19.76 10.00 4.36
N ASP A 328 -20.16 8.72 4.33
CA ASP A 328 -21.34 8.21 5.06
C ASP A 328 -21.21 8.39 6.57
N ALA A 329 -20.06 8.00 7.13
CA ALA A 329 -19.77 8.19 8.55
C ALA A 329 -19.78 9.67 8.94
N PHE A 330 -19.34 10.56 8.04
CA PHE A 330 -19.39 12.00 8.26
C PHE A 330 -20.83 12.54 8.29
N ALA A 331 -21.68 12.13 7.34
CA ALA A 331 -23.09 12.49 7.33
C ALA A 331 -23.81 11.98 8.59
N LYS A 332 -23.51 10.76 9.04
CA LYS A 332 -24.00 10.24 10.33
C LYS A 332 -23.58 11.11 11.51
N LYS A 333 -22.32 11.56 11.55
CA LYS A 333 -21.83 12.44 12.62
C LYS A 333 -22.58 13.78 12.69
N LEU A 334 -23.15 14.22 11.56
CA LEU A 334 -23.99 15.43 11.48
C LEU A 334 -25.46 15.16 11.84
N GLY A 335 -25.83 13.92 12.15
CA GLY A 335 -27.19 13.53 12.54
C GLY A 335 -28.08 13.07 11.39
N TYR A 336 -27.56 12.96 10.16
CA TYR A 336 -28.35 12.62 8.96
C TYR A 336 -28.34 11.13 8.61
N ALA A 337 -28.10 10.23 9.58
CA ALA A 337 -27.92 8.80 9.28
C ALA A 337 -29.21 8.16 8.72
N ALA A 338 -30.37 8.49 9.30
CA ALA A 338 -31.65 7.92 8.87
C ALA A 338 -32.09 8.46 7.52
N GLU A 339 -31.91 9.76 7.30
CA GLU A 339 -32.25 10.49 6.09
C GLU A 339 -31.33 10.09 4.94
N LEU A 340 -30.03 9.90 5.20
CA LEU A 340 -29.08 9.41 4.21
C LEU A 340 -29.44 7.99 3.79
N ARG A 341 -29.74 7.11 4.74
CA ARG A 341 -30.21 5.75 4.48
C ARG A 341 -31.47 5.76 3.60
N ALA A 342 -32.47 6.56 3.97
CA ALA A 342 -33.70 6.70 3.18
C ALA A 342 -33.41 7.22 1.76
N GLY A 343 -32.55 8.23 1.63
CA GLY A 343 -32.11 8.79 0.35
C GLY A 343 -31.38 7.77 -0.52
N LEU A 344 -30.45 6.99 0.04
CA LEU A 344 -29.72 5.95 -0.70
C LEU A 344 -30.63 4.81 -1.17
N VAL A 345 -31.53 4.35 -0.31
CA VAL A 345 -32.55 3.35 -0.69
C VAL A 345 -33.42 3.90 -1.82
N LYS A 346 -33.87 5.15 -1.70
CA LYS A 346 -34.70 5.79 -2.72
C LYS A 346 -33.96 5.92 -4.05
N LEU A 347 -32.70 6.34 -4.02
CA LEU A 347 -31.85 6.41 -5.22
C LEU A 347 -31.65 5.04 -5.86
N GLN A 348 -31.47 3.99 -5.07
CA GLN A 348 -31.38 2.61 -5.57
C GLN A 348 -32.68 2.17 -6.26
N GLU A 349 -33.83 2.48 -5.66
CA GLU A 349 -35.15 2.12 -6.20
C GLU A 349 -35.52 2.88 -7.47
N GLU A 350 -35.08 4.14 -7.60
CA GLU A 350 -35.36 4.97 -8.77
C GLU A 350 -34.34 4.75 -9.89
N ASN A 351 -33.06 4.53 -9.58
CA ASN A 351 -32.02 4.20 -10.57
C ASN A 351 -32.01 2.73 -10.99
N LEU A 352 -32.82 1.87 -10.34
CA LEU A 352 -32.88 0.41 -10.55
C LEU A 352 -31.50 -0.28 -10.50
N SER A 353 -30.57 0.25 -9.69
CA SER A 353 -29.19 -0.22 -9.60
C SER A 353 -29.10 -1.67 -9.11
N ALA A 354 -28.07 -2.41 -9.54
CA ALA A 354 -27.92 -3.83 -9.23
C ALA A 354 -27.88 -4.09 -7.71
N MET A 355 -28.77 -4.97 -7.22
CA MET A 355 -28.87 -5.31 -5.79
C MET A 355 -28.12 -6.59 -5.44
N ASN A 356 -28.09 -7.57 -6.37
CA ASN A 356 -27.27 -8.78 -6.25
C ASN A 356 -25.93 -8.53 -6.95
N THR A 357 -24.86 -8.38 -6.17
CA THR A 357 -23.52 -8.07 -6.68
C THR A 357 -22.54 -9.16 -6.27
N ASP A 358 -21.71 -9.61 -7.22
CA ASP A 358 -20.59 -10.50 -6.94
C ASP A 358 -19.45 -9.71 -6.28
N PRO A 359 -18.85 -10.19 -5.17
CA PRO A 359 -17.82 -9.45 -4.46
C PRO A 359 -16.56 -9.14 -5.28
N TRP A 360 -16.18 -10.02 -6.22
CA TRP A 360 -15.00 -9.79 -7.06
C TRP A 360 -15.29 -8.80 -8.17
N TYR A 361 -16.48 -8.90 -8.77
CA TYR A 361 -16.95 -7.92 -9.73
C TYR A 361 -17.04 -6.51 -9.11
N SER A 362 -17.68 -6.39 -7.94
CA SER A 362 -17.81 -5.10 -7.26
C SER A 362 -16.45 -4.55 -6.77
N ALA A 363 -15.53 -5.41 -6.34
CA ALA A 363 -14.16 -5.01 -5.99
C ALA A 363 -13.41 -4.41 -7.17
N TYR A 364 -13.59 -4.97 -8.38
CA TYR A 364 -12.86 -4.52 -9.55
C TYR A 364 -13.50 -3.32 -10.25
N HIS A 365 -14.81 -3.32 -10.46
CA HIS A 365 -15.48 -2.30 -11.28
C HIS A 365 -16.14 -1.17 -10.50
N TYR A 366 -16.55 -1.39 -9.25
CA TYR A 366 -17.36 -0.39 -8.55
C TYR A 366 -16.48 0.58 -7.74
N SER A 367 -16.58 1.86 -8.08
CA SER A 367 -15.99 2.96 -7.29
C SER A 367 -16.81 3.30 -6.05
N HIS A 368 -18.10 2.90 -6.03
CA HIS A 368 -19.01 3.05 -4.89
C HIS A 368 -19.37 1.67 -4.33
N PRO A 369 -19.36 1.47 -3.01
CA PRO A 369 -19.76 0.21 -2.43
C PRO A 369 -21.25 -0.06 -2.72
N PRO A 370 -21.64 -1.31 -3.06
CA PRO A 370 -23.04 -1.69 -3.20
C PRO A 370 -23.88 -1.29 -1.99
N LEU A 371 -25.17 -0.96 -2.20
CA LEU A 371 -26.07 -0.59 -1.11
C LEU A 371 -26.12 -1.67 -0.01
N VAL A 372 -26.08 -2.95 -0.40
CA VAL A 372 -26.01 -4.10 0.51
C VAL A 372 -24.86 -3.95 1.52
N GLU A 373 -23.69 -3.50 1.06
CA GLU A 373 -22.52 -3.30 1.92
C GLU A 373 -22.69 -2.07 2.82
N ARG A 374 -23.16 -0.95 2.26
CA ARG A 374 -23.42 0.31 3.00
C ARG A 374 -24.45 0.11 4.11
N GLU A 375 -25.49 -0.68 3.87
CA GLU A 375 -26.52 -1.05 4.84
C GLU A 375 -26.03 -2.08 5.88
N SER A 376 -25.12 -2.97 5.49
CA SER A 376 -24.60 -4.01 6.38
C SER A 376 -23.65 -3.47 7.44
N GLU A 377 -22.92 -2.40 7.10
CA GLU A 377 -21.99 -1.70 7.97
C GLU A 377 -22.72 -1.02 9.15
N GLU A 378 -22.07 -1.03 10.32
CA GLU A 378 -22.59 -0.43 11.56
C GLU A 378 -22.81 1.10 11.43
N GLN A 379 -22.30 1.66 10.33
CA GLN A 379 -22.38 3.07 10.00
C GLN A 379 -23.81 3.55 9.69
N LEU A 380 -24.72 2.74 9.12
CA LEU A 380 -26.11 3.17 8.84
C LEU A 380 -27.17 2.53 9.75
N LYS A 381 -26.80 1.59 10.64
CA LYS A 381 -27.74 1.00 11.60
C LYS A 381 -28.15 2.00 12.68
N LEU A 382 -29.46 2.25 12.78
CA LEU A 382 -30.09 2.90 13.91
C LEU A 382 -29.91 1.99 15.14
N THR A 383 -29.15 2.43 16.14
CA THR A 383 -29.20 1.82 17.47
C THR A 383 -30.57 2.10 18.08
N THR A 384 -31.53 1.21 17.87
CA THR A 384 -32.71 1.12 18.74
C THR A 384 -32.27 0.57 20.08
N THR A 385 -32.13 1.47 21.04
CA THR A 385 -31.99 1.13 22.46
C THR A 385 -33.34 0.63 22.98
N THR A 386 -33.59 -0.68 22.95
CA THR A 386 -34.70 -1.30 23.69
C THR A 386 -34.28 -2.65 24.27
N HIS A 387 -34.42 -2.75 25.60
CA HIS A 387 -34.27 -3.94 26.43
C HIS A 387 -35.12 -5.14 25.94
N ARG A 388 -34.55 -6.35 25.85
CA ARG A 388 -34.95 -7.61 26.55
C ARG A 388 -34.41 -8.88 25.86
N ASN A 389 -33.85 -9.73 26.71
CA ASN A 389 -33.91 -11.20 26.79
C ASN A 389 -33.40 -12.08 25.63
N VAL A 390 -32.35 -12.84 25.96
CA VAL A 390 -32.24 -14.31 25.89
C VAL A 390 -33.35 -15.02 25.10
N MET A 391 -32.98 -15.79 24.08
CA MET A 391 -33.51 -17.13 23.81
C MET A 391 -32.43 -18.00 23.14
N VAL A 392 -32.15 -19.11 23.82
CA VAL A 392 -31.58 -20.35 23.29
C VAL A 392 -32.76 -21.12 22.68
N ASP A 393 -32.58 -21.78 21.54
CA ASP A 393 -33.55 -22.75 21.04
C ASP A 393 -33.14 -24.19 21.37
N GLU A 394 -34.18 -25.00 21.61
CA GLU A 394 -34.26 -26.19 22.46
C GLU A 394 -34.14 -27.55 21.75
N GLU A 395 -33.57 -27.63 20.54
CA GLU A 395 -33.44 -28.92 19.85
C GLU A 395 -31.98 -29.20 19.50
N GLY A 396 -31.32 -29.95 20.40
CA GLY A 396 -29.93 -30.37 20.29
C GLY A 396 -29.69 -31.38 19.17
N GLU A 397 -29.53 -30.89 17.93
CA GLU A 397 -28.97 -31.67 16.81
C GLU A 397 -27.71 -31.01 16.24
N PHE A 398 -26.58 -31.70 16.36
CA PHE A 398 -25.37 -31.41 15.61
C PHE A 398 -25.58 -31.75 14.13
N ALA A 399 -25.45 -30.76 13.24
CA ALA A 399 -25.34 -31.03 11.81
C ALA A 399 -24.08 -31.90 11.54
N GLY A 400 -24.29 -33.02 10.84
CA GLY A 400 -23.33 -34.12 10.66
C GLY A 400 -21.98 -33.72 10.08
N THR A 401 -20.92 -34.41 10.54
CA THR A 401 -19.56 -34.24 10.03
C THR A 401 -19.29 -35.29 8.94
N ILE A 402 -18.96 -34.84 7.73
CA ILE A 402 -18.63 -35.68 6.59
C ILE A 402 -17.10 -35.75 6.44
N CYS A 403 -16.54 -36.93 6.15
CA CYS A 403 -15.11 -37.07 5.90
C CYS A 403 -14.70 -36.41 4.58
N SER A 404 -13.81 -35.40 4.63
CA SER A 404 -13.36 -34.62 3.46
C SER A 404 -12.49 -35.37 2.44
N ILE A 405 -12.22 -36.66 2.64
CA ILE A 405 -11.44 -37.49 1.72
C ILE A 405 -12.34 -38.45 0.93
N CYS A 406 -13.46 -38.93 1.50
CA CYS A 406 -14.31 -39.94 0.85
C CYS A 406 -15.82 -39.65 0.82
N TYR A 407 -16.30 -38.58 1.47
CA TYR A 407 -17.70 -38.12 1.40
C TYR A 407 -18.80 -39.09 1.89
N GLU A 408 -18.50 -39.98 2.85
CA GLU A 408 -19.53 -40.73 3.59
C GLU A 408 -19.74 -40.18 5.01
N ASP A 409 -20.94 -40.41 5.56
CA ASP A 409 -21.34 -40.03 6.92
C ASP A 409 -20.66 -40.90 7.98
N LEU A 410 -20.02 -40.26 8.96
CA LEU A 410 -19.42 -40.96 10.09
C LEU A 410 -20.51 -41.35 11.10
N LYS A 411 -20.84 -42.65 11.19
CA LYS A 411 -21.62 -43.21 12.31
C LYS A 411 -20.68 -43.63 13.45
N PRO A 412 -20.96 -43.26 14.71
CA PRO A 412 -20.11 -43.62 15.82
C PRO A 412 -20.35 -45.09 16.19
N VAL A 413 -19.28 -45.90 16.14
CA VAL A 413 -19.23 -47.17 16.86
C VAL A 413 -18.05 -47.08 17.82
N SER A 414 -18.36 -47.25 19.09
CA SER A 414 -17.43 -47.38 20.21
C SER A 414 -16.56 -48.63 20.05
N GLU A 415 -15.24 -48.49 20.17
CA GLU A 415 -14.38 -49.29 21.06
C GLU A 415 -12.89 -49.04 20.76
N ASP A 416 -12.14 -48.77 21.84
CA ASP A 416 -10.71 -48.97 22.09
C ASP A 416 -9.67 -48.76 20.99
N LEU A 417 -8.72 -47.85 21.25
CA LEU A 417 -7.29 -48.21 21.31
C LEU A 417 -6.42 -47.15 21.99
N GLN A 418 -5.51 -47.68 22.79
CA GLN A 418 -4.79 -47.07 23.90
C GLN A 418 -3.59 -46.20 23.50
N SER A 419 -3.23 -45.35 24.45
CA SER A 419 -1.99 -44.57 24.57
C SER A 419 -0.70 -45.39 24.40
N ILE A 420 0.29 -44.82 23.72
CA ILE A 420 1.72 -45.09 23.98
C ILE A 420 2.42 -43.76 24.24
N SER A 421 3.29 -43.77 25.24
CA SER A 421 3.91 -42.60 25.85
C SER A 421 5.45 -42.75 25.92
N ILE A 422 6.15 -41.59 25.92
CA ILE A 422 7.40 -41.28 26.67
C ILE A 422 8.82 -41.52 26.04
N CYS A 423 9.57 -40.40 25.97
CA CYS A 423 10.99 -40.10 26.34
C CYS A 423 12.24 -40.72 25.65
N GLY A 424 13.09 -39.82 25.10
CA GLY A 424 14.48 -39.50 25.55
C GLY A 424 15.67 -40.50 25.55
N HIS A 425 16.64 -40.22 24.65
CA HIS A 425 18.13 -40.44 24.68
C HIS A 425 18.82 -41.78 24.26
N GLN A 426 19.59 -41.72 23.14
CA GLN A 426 21.03 -42.07 22.86
C GLN A 426 21.69 -43.37 23.44
N TRP A 427 22.54 -44.23 22.80
CA TRP A 427 23.50 -44.17 21.66
C TRP A 427 23.91 -45.59 21.10
N PHE A 428 24.37 -45.60 19.83
CA PHE A 428 25.20 -46.54 19.01
C PHE A 428 24.99 -48.08 18.93
N GLY A 429 24.98 -48.55 17.68
CA GLY A 429 25.36 -49.91 17.28
C GLY A 429 25.08 -50.19 15.80
N TYR A 430 26.12 -50.25 14.95
CA TYR A 430 26.00 -50.82 13.61
C TYR A 430 25.73 -52.31 13.75
N CYS A 431 24.60 -52.81 13.25
CA CYS A 431 24.45 -54.20 12.87
C CYS A 431 24.12 -54.28 11.39
N SER A 432 25.09 -54.77 10.65
CA SER A 432 24.99 -55.19 9.26
C SER A 432 24.06 -56.40 9.16
N ARG A 433 22.88 -56.24 8.55
CA ARG A 433 22.31 -57.23 7.62
C ARG A 433 21.00 -56.75 6.99
N VAL A 434 21.08 -56.65 5.67
CA VAL A 434 20.00 -56.75 4.66
C VAL A 434 19.25 -55.47 4.24
N LYS A 435 19.89 -54.83 3.25
CA LYS A 435 19.35 -54.38 1.94
C LYS A 435 18.09 -53.50 1.94
N LYS A 436 18.31 -52.17 1.88
CA LYS A 436 17.62 -51.23 0.97
C LYS A 436 18.38 -49.89 0.97
N HIS A 437 18.83 -49.47 -0.21
CA HIS A 437 19.45 -48.17 -0.44
C HIS A 437 18.73 -47.55 -1.64
N THR A 438 17.78 -46.66 -1.37
CA THR A 438 17.13 -45.82 -2.38
C THR A 438 16.64 -44.54 -1.71
N CYS A 439 17.09 -43.38 -2.20
CA CYS A 439 16.64 -42.05 -1.79
C CYS A 439 15.13 -41.84 -2.07
N PRO A 440 14.33 -41.27 -1.16
CA PRO A 440 12.91 -40.98 -1.41
C PRO A 440 12.65 -39.83 -2.41
N VAL A 441 13.68 -39.09 -2.81
CA VAL A 441 13.54 -37.96 -3.75
C VAL A 441 14.12 -38.28 -5.13
N CYS A 442 15.24 -38.98 -5.23
CA CYS A 442 15.89 -39.25 -6.53
C CYS A 442 16.26 -40.72 -6.77
N LYS A 443 15.89 -41.64 -5.87
CA LYS A 443 16.15 -43.08 -6.00
C LYS A 443 17.60 -43.48 -6.33
N GLN A 444 18.57 -42.61 -6.08
CA GLN A 444 19.98 -42.94 -6.20
C GLN A 444 20.53 -43.55 -4.91
N ASN A 445 21.66 -44.25 -5.07
CA ASN A 445 22.06 -45.39 -4.28
C ASN A 445 23.54 -45.18 -3.87
N CYS A 446 23.80 -44.43 -2.79
CA CYS A 446 25.17 -44.07 -2.38
C CYS A 446 25.63 -44.84 -1.15
N ARG A 447 26.86 -45.38 -1.24
CA ARG A 447 27.49 -46.32 -0.30
C ARG A 447 28.43 -45.59 0.67
N VAL A 448 28.83 -46.33 1.70
CA VAL A 448 29.54 -45.93 2.93
C VAL A 448 31.00 -45.46 2.70
N SER A 449 31.44 -45.19 1.47
CA SER A 449 32.86 -44.92 1.16
C SER A 449 33.31 -43.46 1.21
N ASP A 450 32.44 -42.46 1.32
CA ASP A 450 32.87 -41.05 1.12
C ASP A 450 32.67 -40.15 2.35
N ALA A 451 33.12 -40.64 3.51
CA ALA A 451 33.25 -39.84 4.72
C ALA A 451 34.71 -39.34 4.91
N CYS A 452 34.87 -38.01 4.90
CA CYS A 452 35.83 -37.23 5.70
C CYS A 452 37.36 -37.36 5.44
N ARG A 453 38.03 -36.25 5.06
CA ARG A 453 39.04 -35.44 5.82
C ARG A 453 40.25 -34.89 5.03
N LEU A 454 40.50 -33.60 5.28
CA LEU A 454 41.77 -32.87 5.56
C LEU A 454 42.95 -32.78 4.55
N TYR A 455 43.54 -31.58 4.56
CA TYR A 455 44.82 -31.11 3.98
C TYR A 455 46.06 -31.91 4.45
N PHE A 456 47.04 -32.16 3.57
CA PHE A 456 48.40 -31.53 3.52
C PHE A 456 49.25 -32.11 2.36
N GLN A 457 50.36 -31.41 2.10
CA GLN A 457 51.26 -31.31 0.93
C GLN A 457 52.35 -32.41 0.82
N SER A 458 52.90 -32.65 -0.40
CA SER A 458 54.24 -33.27 -0.67
C SER A 458 54.63 -33.10 -2.17
N VAL A 459 55.57 -32.22 -2.56
CA VAL A 459 57.01 -32.42 -2.93
C VAL A 459 57.26 -33.45 -4.07
N GLY A 460 57.56 -33.00 -5.30
CA GLY A 460 58.89 -33.07 -6.00
C GLY A 460 58.78 -34.00 -7.22
N ASP A 461 59.33 -33.84 -8.44
CA ASP A 461 60.56 -33.21 -8.93
C ASP A 461 60.53 -32.96 -10.47
N VAL A 462 61.25 -31.89 -10.89
CA VAL A 462 62.25 -31.73 -11.99
C VAL A 462 61.89 -32.26 -13.41
N VAL A 463 61.97 -31.47 -14.51
CA VAL A 463 63.19 -31.14 -15.31
C VAL A 463 62.99 -29.88 -16.20
N GLU A 464 64.09 -29.14 -16.31
CA GLU A 464 64.50 -27.95 -17.08
C GLU A 464 64.02 -27.73 -18.53
N SER A 465 63.97 -26.46 -18.97
CA SER A 465 64.94 -25.90 -19.95
C SER A 465 64.72 -24.39 -20.18
N VAL A 466 65.67 -23.54 -19.82
CA VAL A 466 66.81 -22.99 -20.61
C VAL A 466 66.56 -21.50 -20.92
N MET A 467 67.34 -20.65 -20.24
CA MET A 467 67.63 -19.28 -20.66
C MET A 467 68.40 -19.29 -21.98
N HIS A 468 68.04 -18.40 -22.90
CA HIS A 468 69.01 -17.82 -23.83
C HIS A 468 68.97 -16.29 -23.74
N ARG A 469 70.11 -15.70 -23.39
CA ARG A 469 70.44 -14.28 -23.61
C ARG A 469 71.35 -14.16 -24.83
N LYS A 470 71.31 -12.93 -25.38
CA LYS A 470 72.29 -12.19 -26.22
C LYS A 470 71.88 -12.05 -27.70
N PRO A 471 72.43 -11.06 -28.42
CA PRO A 471 72.42 -9.60 -28.17
C PRO A 471 72.06 -8.85 -29.49
N PHE A 472 71.78 -7.54 -29.45
CA PHE A 472 72.36 -6.51 -30.34
C PHE A 472 71.56 -5.20 -30.29
N ASP A 473 72.32 -4.12 -30.40
CA ASP A 473 71.96 -2.72 -30.35
C ASP A 473 71.02 -2.27 -31.48
N SER A 474 70.04 -1.44 -31.12
CA SER A 474 69.56 -0.36 -31.97
C SER A 474 68.91 0.71 -31.09
N GLU A 475 69.44 1.93 -31.11
CA GLU A 475 68.81 3.09 -30.49
C GLU A 475 67.44 3.34 -31.14
N GLU A 476 66.37 2.90 -30.47
CA GLU A 476 65.00 3.30 -30.80
C GLU A 476 64.54 4.34 -29.77
N ASP A 477 64.12 5.50 -30.29
CA ASP A 477 63.64 6.65 -29.53
C ASP A 477 62.52 6.23 -28.56
N SER A 478 62.86 6.21 -27.27
CA SER A 478 61.98 5.80 -26.18
C SER A 478 60.65 6.57 -26.11
N GLY A 479 60.57 7.75 -26.73
CA GLY A 479 59.34 8.54 -26.84
C GLY A 479 58.34 8.00 -27.86
N VAL A 480 58.83 7.41 -28.96
CA VAL A 480 57.99 6.82 -30.02
C VAL A 480 57.51 5.44 -29.59
N LEU A 481 58.39 4.62 -28.99
CA LEU A 481 58.03 3.33 -28.40
C LEU A 481 57.01 3.48 -27.25
N ARG A 482 57.11 4.49 -26.38
CA ARG A 482 56.07 4.71 -25.35
C ARG A 482 54.72 5.07 -25.92
N LYS A 483 54.68 5.87 -26.99
CA LYS A 483 53.42 6.22 -27.66
C LYS A 483 52.80 5.02 -28.35
N GLU A 484 53.63 4.20 -29.00
CA GLU A 484 53.15 3.00 -29.69
C GLU A 484 52.78 1.87 -28.72
N VAL A 485 53.52 1.71 -27.62
CA VAL A 485 53.15 0.82 -26.50
C VAL A 485 51.84 1.29 -25.86
N ASN A 486 51.64 2.59 -25.60
CA ASN A 486 50.36 3.08 -25.08
C ASN A 486 49.21 2.89 -26.09
N ARG A 487 49.48 3.08 -27.40
CA ARG A 487 48.49 2.84 -28.45
C ARG A 487 48.12 1.36 -28.52
N LEU A 488 49.11 0.47 -28.51
CA LEU A 488 48.95 -0.99 -28.54
C LEU A 488 48.36 -1.52 -27.22
N GLU A 489 48.64 -0.91 -26.07
CA GLU A 489 47.99 -1.23 -24.79
C GLU A 489 46.52 -0.79 -24.78
N LEU A 490 46.19 0.35 -25.39
CA LEU A 490 44.81 0.79 -25.57
C LEU A 490 44.06 -0.08 -26.58
N GLU A 491 44.71 -0.50 -27.67
CA GLU A 491 44.16 -1.43 -28.66
C GLU A 491 44.02 -2.84 -28.09
N LYS A 492 44.98 -3.29 -27.27
CA LYS A 492 44.95 -4.57 -26.57
C LYS A 492 43.91 -4.56 -25.46
N LYS A 493 43.76 -3.48 -24.69
CA LYS A 493 42.64 -3.31 -23.75
C LYS A 493 41.30 -3.25 -24.48
N GLY A 494 41.22 -2.57 -25.62
CA GLY A 494 40.03 -2.54 -26.46
C GLY A 494 39.66 -3.93 -26.98
N LYS A 495 40.63 -4.70 -27.48
CA LYS A 495 40.46 -6.07 -27.98
C LYS A 495 40.28 -7.11 -26.86
N GLU A 496 40.89 -6.92 -25.67
CA GLU A 496 40.66 -7.74 -24.48
C GLU A 496 39.26 -7.49 -23.91
N ILE A 497 38.75 -6.26 -23.93
CA ILE A 497 37.36 -5.94 -23.57
C ILE A 497 36.40 -6.53 -24.62
N GLU A 498 36.77 -6.50 -25.91
CA GLU A 498 35.98 -7.12 -26.99
C GLU A 498 36.02 -8.66 -26.96
N GLN A 499 37.13 -9.28 -26.51
CA GLN A 499 37.26 -10.72 -26.27
C GLN A 499 36.60 -11.15 -24.96
N LEU A 500 36.63 -10.34 -23.89
CA LEU A 500 35.90 -10.57 -22.64
C LEU A 500 34.38 -10.47 -22.81
N THR A 501 33.91 -9.73 -23.82
CA THR A 501 32.48 -9.64 -24.18
C THR A 501 32.04 -10.66 -25.22
N LYS A 502 32.96 -11.32 -25.94
CA LYS A 502 32.69 -12.38 -26.94
C LYS A 502 33.11 -13.78 -26.49
N GLY A 503 33.75 -13.93 -25.33
CA GLY A 503 34.08 -15.22 -24.71
C GLY A 503 32.87 -15.84 -24.02
N ASP A 504 32.52 -17.04 -24.47
CA ASP A 504 31.48 -17.96 -23.97
C ASP A 504 31.12 -17.77 -22.48
N THR A 505 30.06 -17.00 -22.19
CA THR A 505 29.52 -16.76 -20.84
C THR A 505 28.68 -17.95 -20.35
N SER A 506 29.18 -19.18 -20.56
CA SER A 506 28.62 -20.42 -20.00
C SER A 506 29.38 -20.90 -18.75
N ALA A 507 30.39 -20.16 -18.28
CA ALA A 507 30.95 -20.31 -16.94
C ALA A 507 29.99 -19.69 -15.92
N MET A 508 29.24 -20.55 -15.20
CA MET A 508 28.28 -20.23 -14.12
C MET A 508 28.61 -18.97 -13.31
N ALA A 509 28.15 -17.81 -13.76
CA ALA A 509 27.90 -16.70 -12.85
C ALA A 509 26.72 -17.12 -11.98
N PHE A 510 26.90 -17.17 -10.66
CA PHE A 510 25.78 -17.42 -9.75
C PHE A 510 24.67 -16.40 -10.10
N PRO A 511 23.42 -16.82 -10.33
CA PRO A 511 22.36 -15.94 -10.80
C PRO A 511 21.89 -15.06 -9.63
N TYR A 512 22.70 -14.07 -9.27
CA TYR A 512 22.53 -13.26 -8.05
C TYR A 512 21.20 -12.50 -8.06
N MET A 513 20.77 -12.01 -9.22
CA MET A 513 19.50 -11.29 -9.35
C MET A 513 18.32 -12.22 -9.13
N GLU A 514 18.33 -13.39 -9.77
CA GLU A 514 17.31 -14.42 -9.65
C GLU A 514 17.29 -15.00 -8.23
N ALA A 515 18.45 -15.15 -7.58
CA ALA A 515 18.56 -15.60 -6.21
C ALA A 515 18.01 -14.57 -5.21
N VAL A 516 18.30 -13.26 -5.40
CA VAL A 516 17.80 -12.19 -4.55
C VAL A 516 16.29 -12.02 -4.72
N VAL A 517 15.80 -11.95 -5.96
CA VAL A 517 14.37 -11.84 -6.26
C VAL A 517 13.62 -13.10 -5.79
N GLY A 518 14.18 -14.29 -6.03
CA GLY A 518 13.65 -15.55 -5.55
C GLY A 518 13.56 -15.62 -4.02
N PHE A 519 14.58 -15.15 -3.30
CA PHE A 519 14.56 -15.06 -1.84
C PHE A 519 13.52 -14.05 -1.34
N MET A 520 13.39 -12.87 -1.98
CA MET A 520 12.37 -11.88 -1.63
C MET A 520 10.95 -12.43 -1.81
N ILE A 521 10.68 -13.14 -2.91
CA ILE A 521 9.40 -13.80 -3.17
C ILE A 521 9.13 -14.90 -2.13
N PHE A 522 10.13 -15.72 -1.83
CA PHE A 522 10.04 -16.74 -0.78
C PHE A 522 9.68 -16.11 0.58
N MET A 523 10.40 -15.06 0.98
CA MET A 523 10.13 -14.36 2.24
C MET A 523 8.75 -13.72 2.27
N TYR A 524 8.27 -13.18 1.13
CA TYR A 524 6.91 -12.70 1.01
C TYR A 524 5.87 -13.81 1.28
N PHE A 525 6.03 -14.99 0.67
CA PHE A 525 5.12 -16.11 0.90
C PHE A 525 5.20 -16.63 2.35
N PHE A 526 6.40 -16.70 2.92
CA PHE A 526 6.61 -17.11 4.31
C PHE A 526 5.90 -16.16 5.29
N GLU A 527 6.10 -14.85 5.15
CA GLU A 527 5.44 -13.87 6.01
C GLU A 527 3.92 -13.83 5.77
N THR A 528 3.48 -13.96 4.52
CA THR A 528 2.05 -14.06 4.18
C THR A 528 1.42 -15.29 4.85
N TYR A 529 2.12 -16.42 4.89
CA TYR A 529 1.67 -17.61 5.61
C TYR A 529 1.45 -17.31 7.10
N LEU A 530 2.40 -16.63 7.76
CA LEU A 530 2.26 -16.23 9.16
C LEU A 530 1.10 -15.25 9.36
N ASP A 531 0.94 -14.25 8.48
CA ASP A 531 -0.16 -13.29 8.52
C ASP A 531 -1.53 -13.99 8.37
N ILE A 532 -1.65 -15.01 7.50
CA ILE A 532 -2.87 -15.81 7.36
C ILE A 532 -3.20 -16.57 8.65
N ARG A 533 -2.19 -17.14 9.32
CA ARG A 533 -2.39 -17.82 10.62
C ARG A 533 -2.88 -16.84 11.68
N GLN A 534 -2.25 -15.67 11.77
CA GLN A 534 -2.67 -14.62 12.70
C GLN A 534 -4.09 -14.13 12.39
N TYR A 535 -4.43 -13.97 11.11
CA TYR A 535 -5.77 -13.58 10.68
C TYR A 535 -6.84 -14.62 11.08
N LYS A 536 -6.52 -15.91 10.96
CA LYS A 536 -7.39 -16.99 11.47
C LYS A 536 -7.57 -16.92 12.99
N ALA A 537 -6.50 -16.66 13.74
CA ALA A 537 -6.58 -16.47 15.19
C ALA A 537 -7.44 -15.26 15.59
N LEU A 538 -7.32 -14.14 14.87
CA LEU A 538 -8.11 -12.92 15.10
C LEU A 538 -9.60 -13.09 14.72
N LYS A 539 -9.93 -13.98 13.78
CA LYS A 539 -11.32 -14.22 13.40
C LYS A 539 -12.14 -14.88 14.51
N LEU A 540 -11.51 -15.62 15.41
CA LEU A 540 -12.17 -16.22 16.56
C LEU A 540 -12.83 -15.13 17.42
N PRO A 541 -14.17 -15.18 17.62
CA PRO A 541 -14.89 -14.16 18.39
C PRO A 541 -14.79 -14.37 19.91
N THR A 542 -13.98 -15.34 20.35
CA THR A 542 -13.82 -15.70 21.75
C THR A 542 -12.62 -14.98 22.36
N LEU A 543 -12.84 -14.36 23.51
CA LEU A 543 -11.78 -13.79 24.34
C LEU A 543 -10.94 -14.94 24.94
N PRO A 544 -9.61 -14.80 25.09
CA PRO A 544 -8.81 -15.79 25.82
C PRO A 544 -9.28 -15.92 27.26
N LYS A 545 -9.37 -17.14 27.78
CA LYS A 545 -9.84 -17.42 29.16
C LYS A 545 -9.10 -16.63 30.24
N THR A 546 -7.81 -16.34 30.03
CA THR A 546 -6.98 -15.55 30.93
C THR A 546 -7.36 -14.06 31.00
N LEU A 547 -8.14 -13.58 30.04
CA LEU A 547 -8.61 -12.18 29.95
C LEU A 547 -10.12 -12.06 30.24
N GLU A 548 -10.84 -13.17 30.42
CA GLU A 548 -12.25 -13.18 30.84
C GLU A 548 -12.41 -12.51 32.21
N GLY A 549 -13.32 -11.53 32.30
CA GLY A 549 -13.52 -10.73 33.51
C GLY A 549 -12.47 -9.63 33.75
N VAL A 550 -11.40 -9.58 32.94
CA VAL A 550 -10.35 -8.55 33.00
C VAL A 550 -10.57 -7.49 31.92
N ILE A 551 -10.96 -7.90 30.71
CA ILE A 551 -11.24 -7.01 29.58
C ILE A 551 -12.72 -7.14 29.19
N SER A 552 -13.37 -6.00 28.91
CA SER A 552 -14.76 -6.00 28.46
C SER A 552 -14.93 -6.55 27.04
N GLN A 553 -16.04 -7.24 26.77
CA GLN A 553 -16.32 -7.81 25.45
C GLN A 553 -16.37 -6.74 24.34
N ASP A 554 -16.85 -5.53 24.64
CA ASP A 554 -16.86 -4.39 23.71
C ASP A 554 -15.45 -3.95 23.31
N LYS A 555 -14.55 -3.78 24.28
CA LYS A 555 -13.14 -3.41 24.02
C LYS A 555 -12.41 -4.50 23.23
N PHE A 556 -12.68 -5.77 23.53
CA PHE A 556 -12.15 -6.90 22.75
C PHE A 556 -12.59 -6.86 21.28
N LEU A 557 -13.89 -6.66 21.02
CA LEU A 557 -14.42 -6.59 19.66
C LEU A 557 -13.83 -5.41 18.87
N LYS A 558 -13.63 -4.25 19.52
CA LYS A 558 -12.97 -3.09 18.91
C LYS A 558 -11.50 -3.35 18.58
N SER A 559 -10.74 -3.93 19.50
CA SER A 559 -9.34 -4.33 19.25
C SER A 559 -9.22 -5.37 18.13
N ARG A 560 -10.15 -6.33 18.10
CA ARG A 560 -10.24 -7.35 17.04
C ARG A 560 -10.52 -6.74 15.68
N ALA A 561 -11.48 -5.82 15.56
CA ALA A 561 -11.79 -5.12 14.31
C ALA A 561 -10.56 -4.33 13.82
N TYR A 562 -9.97 -3.50 14.68
CA TYR A 562 -8.76 -2.74 14.37
C TYR A 562 -7.59 -3.64 13.91
N SER A 563 -7.39 -4.77 14.57
CA SER A 563 -6.34 -5.73 14.23
C SER A 563 -6.58 -6.43 12.90
N LEU A 564 -7.84 -6.75 12.57
CA LEU A 564 -8.23 -7.34 11.27
C LEU A 564 -8.01 -6.35 10.12
N ASP A 565 -8.41 -5.09 10.29
CA ASP A 565 -8.19 -4.04 9.29
C ASP A 565 -6.70 -3.80 9.05
N LYS A 566 -5.91 -3.73 10.14
CA LYS A 566 -4.45 -3.60 10.06
C LYS A 566 -3.81 -4.78 9.32
N ARG A 567 -4.29 -6.01 9.51
CA ARG A 567 -3.80 -7.19 8.79
C ARG A 567 -4.13 -7.12 7.30
N TYR A 568 -5.34 -6.72 6.96
CA TYR A 568 -5.75 -6.56 5.56
C TYR A 568 -4.89 -5.51 4.85
N PHE A 569 -4.68 -4.35 5.47
CA PHE A 569 -3.81 -3.31 4.94
C PHE A 569 -2.36 -3.80 4.74
N LEU A 570 -1.79 -4.49 5.74
CA LEU A 570 -0.41 -4.97 5.66
C LEU A 570 -0.22 -6.05 4.60
N PHE A 571 -1.22 -6.90 4.36
CA PHE A 571 -1.20 -7.84 3.25
C PHE A 571 -1.05 -7.13 1.90
N VAL A 572 -1.89 -6.11 1.65
CA VAL A 572 -1.84 -5.30 0.43
C VAL A 572 -0.51 -4.55 0.33
N GLN A 573 -0.06 -3.92 1.42
CA GLN A 573 1.21 -3.18 1.46
C GLN A 573 2.41 -4.08 1.12
N LYS A 574 2.48 -5.29 1.68
CA LYS A 574 3.57 -6.24 1.42
C LYS A 574 3.56 -6.73 -0.03
N PHE A 575 2.38 -7.00 -0.59
CA PHE A 575 2.24 -7.39 -2.00
C PHE A 575 2.71 -6.28 -2.95
N VAL A 576 2.23 -5.04 -2.75
CA VAL A 576 2.66 -3.89 -3.55
C VAL A 576 4.17 -3.68 -3.44
N LYS A 577 4.72 -3.79 -2.22
CA LYS A 577 6.15 -3.63 -1.97
C LYS A 577 7.00 -4.68 -2.70
N VAL A 578 6.66 -5.97 -2.60
CA VAL A 578 7.45 -7.02 -3.27
C VAL A 578 7.39 -6.90 -4.79
N VAL A 579 6.24 -6.51 -5.36
CA VAL A 579 6.09 -6.25 -6.79
C VAL A 579 6.93 -5.05 -7.21
N MET A 580 6.85 -3.94 -6.47
CA MET A 580 7.61 -2.73 -6.75
C MET A 580 9.13 -2.99 -6.67
N ASP A 581 9.61 -3.60 -5.58
CA ASP A 581 11.03 -3.88 -5.39
C ASP A 581 11.56 -4.85 -6.47
N SER A 582 10.76 -5.87 -6.83
CA SER A 582 11.11 -6.81 -7.93
C SER A 582 11.16 -6.10 -9.29
N THR A 583 10.23 -5.16 -9.53
CA THR A 583 10.20 -4.35 -10.76
C THR A 583 11.42 -3.43 -10.84
N ILE A 584 11.78 -2.75 -9.75
CA ILE A 584 12.96 -1.89 -9.66
C ILE A 584 14.24 -2.67 -10.04
N LEU A 585 14.35 -3.89 -9.54
CA LEU A 585 15.49 -4.77 -9.81
C LEU A 585 15.47 -5.32 -11.25
N TYR A 586 14.33 -5.81 -11.73
CA TYR A 586 14.22 -6.47 -13.03
C TYR A 586 14.34 -5.49 -14.22
N PHE A 587 13.84 -4.26 -14.04
CA PHE A 587 13.89 -3.21 -15.07
C PHE A 587 15.08 -2.26 -14.95
N TRP A 588 16.11 -2.62 -14.16
CA TRP A 588 17.36 -1.86 -14.06
C TRP A 588 17.15 -0.39 -13.66
N VAL A 589 16.15 -0.13 -12.81
CA VAL A 589 15.75 1.22 -12.42
C VAL A 589 16.84 1.90 -11.57
N LEU A 590 17.56 1.15 -10.73
CA LEU A 590 18.67 1.67 -9.92
C LEU A 590 19.84 2.17 -10.80
N PRO A 591 20.35 1.39 -11.77
CA PRO A 591 21.32 1.87 -12.77
C PRO A 591 20.84 3.09 -13.57
N TRP A 592 19.57 3.10 -13.96
CA TRP A 592 18.99 4.26 -14.64
C TRP A 592 19.02 5.52 -13.74
N PHE A 593 18.68 5.37 -12.47
CA PHE A 593 18.67 6.46 -11.50
C PHE A 593 20.10 6.96 -11.18
N TRP A 594 21.07 6.04 -11.12
CA TRP A 594 22.51 6.36 -11.01
C TRP A 594 23.00 7.22 -12.17
N LYS A 595 22.64 6.87 -13.41
CA LYS A 595 23.00 7.70 -14.58
C LYS A 595 22.31 9.07 -14.57
N LYS A 596 21.09 9.16 -14.03
CA LYS A 596 20.37 10.43 -13.92
C LYS A 596 20.91 11.35 -12.84
N SER A 597 21.44 10.83 -11.73
CA SER A 597 22.08 11.67 -10.72
C SER A 597 23.34 12.35 -11.25
N GLU A 598 24.06 11.74 -12.19
CA GLU A 598 25.22 12.33 -12.88
C GLU A 598 24.86 13.63 -13.61
N HIS A 599 23.77 13.59 -14.37
CA HIS A 599 23.22 14.76 -15.08
C HIS A 599 22.73 15.85 -14.12
N LEU A 600 22.17 15.46 -12.97
CA LEU A 600 21.75 16.42 -11.96
C LEU A 600 22.95 17.11 -11.31
N MET A 601 24.02 16.37 -11.00
CA MET A 601 25.21 16.94 -10.37
C MET A 601 25.91 17.93 -11.31
N THR A 602 26.06 17.56 -12.58
CA THR A 602 26.63 18.45 -13.60
C THR A 602 25.78 19.71 -13.82
N PHE A 603 24.45 19.59 -13.80
CA PHE A 603 23.55 20.75 -13.89
C PHE A 603 23.69 21.73 -12.72
N VAL A 604 23.96 21.24 -11.50
CA VAL A 604 24.17 22.06 -10.30
C VAL A 604 25.62 22.61 -10.22
N GLY A 605 26.45 22.34 -11.23
CA GLY A 605 27.84 22.80 -11.30
C GLY A 605 28.82 22.00 -10.42
N LEU A 606 28.43 20.80 -9.99
CA LEU A 606 29.26 19.90 -9.21
C LEU A 606 29.91 18.85 -10.11
N ASN A 607 31.19 18.54 -9.86
CA ASN A 607 31.92 17.57 -10.67
C ASN A 607 31.36 16.16 -10.45
N ALA A 608 30.69 15.61 -11.46
CA ALA A 608 30.12 14.27 -11.41
C ALA A 608 31.17 13.16 -11.59
N GLU A 609 32.38 13.47 -12.05
CA GLU A 609 33.52 12.53 -12.06
C GLU A 609 34.01 12.21 -10.63
N ASN A 610 33.63 13.04 -9.65
CA ASN A 610 33.86 12.74 -8.25
C ASN A 610 32.81 11.74 -7.75
N GLU A 611 33.21 10.48 -7.62
CA GLU A 611 32.36 9.36 -7.17
C GLU A 611 31.62 9.64 -5.86
N ILE A 612 32.22 10.40 -4.94
CA ILE A 612 31.58 10.77 -3.67
C ILE A 612 30.39 11.70 -3.95
N LEU A 613 30.60 12.75 -4.73
CA LEU A 613 29.53 13.71 -5.07
C LEU A 613 28.41 13.04 -5.87
N HIS A 614 28.76 12.14 -6.80
CA HIS A 614 27.80 11.39 -7.59
C HIS A 614 26.96 10.42 -6.74
N THR A 615 27.60 9.69 -5.81
CA THR A 615 26.91 8.80 -4.86
C THR A 615 25.95 9.58 -3.94
N LEU A 616 26.36 10.76 -3.47
CA LEU A 616 25.52 11.62 -2.65
C LEU A 616 24.31 12.15 -3.44
N GLY A 617 24.51 12.55 -4.69
CA GLY A 617 23.43 12.95 -5.60
C GLY A 617 22.43 11.82 -5.87
N PHE A 618 22.93 10.60 -6.06
CA PHE A 618 22.12 9.39 -6.20
C PHE A 618 21.25 9.13 -4.96
N LEU A 619 21.87 9.11 -3.78
CA LEU A 619 21.15 8.84 -2.52
C LEU A 619 20.11 9.94 -2.20
N ALA A 620 20.44 11.21 -2.45
CA ALA A 620 19.50 12.32 -2.28
C ALA A 620 18.28 12.17 -3.19
N GLY A 621 18.48 11.77 -4.45
CA GLY A 621 17.38 11.51 -5.38
C GLY A 621 16.51 10.33 -4.97
N VAL A 622 17.10 9.22 -4.50
CA VAL A 622 16.35 8.04 -4.03
C VAL A 622 15.52 8.38 -2.79
N MET A 623 16.07 9.17 -1.86
CA MET A 623 15.35 9.63 -0.68
C MET A 623 14.15 10.51 -1.06
N LEU A 624 14.32 11.46 -1.98
CA LEU A 624 13.24 12.33 -2.48
C LEU A 624 12.12 11.55 -3.17
N TRP A 625 12.47 10.50 -3.91
CA TRP A 625 11.50 9.66 -4.62
C TRP A 625 10.62 8.82 -3.65
N SER A 626 11.17 8.41 -2.52
CA SER A 626 10.51 7.48 -1.59
C SER A 626 9.43 8.07 -0.67
N GLN A 627 9.23 9.40 -0.63
CA GLN A 627 8.41 10.05 0.39
C GLN A 627 7.35 10.98 -0.22
N GLN A 628 6.10 10.51 -0.29
CA GLN A 628 4.94 11.31 -0.67
C GLN A 628 3.79 11.03 0.30
N THR A 629 3.45 11.97 1.21
CA THR A 629 2.08 12.23 1.73
C THR A 629 1.97 13.34 2.82
N ILE A 630 0.83 14.05 2.79
CA ILE A 630 0.04 14.83 3.79
C ILE A 630 0.70 15.84 4.77
N TRP A 631 0.07 17.02 4.93
CA TRP A 631 0.65 18.29 5.42
C TRP A 631 1.21 18.33 6.86
N LEU A 632 0.69 17.56 7.83
CA LEU A 632 1.32 17.41 9.16
C LEU A 632 2.52 16.46 9.12
N PHE A 633 2.47 15.48 8.22
CA PHE A 633 3.59 14.64 7.85
C PHE A 633 4.64 15.45 7.08
N PHE A 634 4.29 16.41 6.21
CA PHE A 634 5.27 17.27 5.51
C PHE A 634 6.19 18.03 6.47
N ARG A 635 5.69 18.63 7.56
CA ARG A 635 6.57 19.38 8.47
C ARG A 635 7.64 18.46 9.08
N ASP A 636 7.26 17.28 9.55
CA ASP A 636 8.20 16.35 10.17
C ASP A 636 9.02 15.58 9.14
N MET A 637 8.44 15.26 7.99
CA MET A 637 9.12 14.68 6.84
C MET A 637 10.19 15.63 6.33
N ILE A 638 9.89 16.93 6.16
CA ILE A 638 10.86 17.95 5.78
C ILE A 638 11.95 18.09 6.86
N LYS A 639 11.59 18.13 8.14
CA LYS A 639 12.59 18.15 9.23
C LYS A 639 13.49 16.91 9.19
N GLY A 640 12.90 15.72 9.04
CA GLY A 640 13.61 14.45 8.91
C GLY A 640 14.52 14.41 7.68
N MET A 641 14.05 14.92 6.55
CA MET A 641 14.84 15.06 5.32
C MET A 641 16.00 16.03 5.49
N LEU A 642 15.76 17.21 6.07
CA LEU A 642 16.82 18.19 6.34
C LEU A 642 17.89 17.59 7.27
N ILE A 643 17.47 16.86 8.31
CA ILE A 643 18.40 16.17 9.22
C ILE A 643 19.18 15.07 8.48
N ALA A 644 18.51 14.28 7.64
CA ALA A 644 19.15 13.25 6.82
C ALA A 644 20.13 13.84 5.78
N ILE A 645 19.80 14.97 5.17
CA ILE A 645 20.66 15.70 4.21
C ILE A 645 21.84 16.36 4.92
N VAL A 646 21.69 16.78 6.17
CA VAL A 646 22.79 17.39 6.93
C VAL A 646 23.75 16.34 7.49
N ILE A 647 23.21 15.23 8.04
CA ILE A 647 24.02 14.23 8.75
C ILE A 647 24.47 13.08 7.83
N GLY A 648 23.64 12.68 6.87
CA GLY A 648 23.89 11.54 5.98
C GLY A 648 25.10 11.72 5.05
N PRO A 649 25.23 12.82 4.29
CA PRO A 649 26.31 13.00 3.35
C PRO A 649 27.73 12.94 3.93
N PRO A 650 28.03 13.58 5.09
CA PRO A 650 29.32 13.42 5.74
C PRO A 650 29.65 11.97 6.12
N ILE A 651 28.65 11.21 6.58
CA ILE A 651 28.81 9.78 6.95
C ILE A 651 29.11 8.95 5.71
N VAL A 652 28.32 9.12 4.65
CA VAL A 652 28.49 8.38 3.40
C VAL A 652 29.84 8.71 2.75
N ALA A 653 30.23 9.98 2.72
CA ALA A 653 31.53 10.40 2.22
C ALA A 653 32.68 9.77 3.01
N ALA A 654 32.60 9.71 4.34
CA ALA A 654 33.61 9.06 5.17
C ALA A 654 33.74 7.56 4.86
N VAL A 655 32.61 6.85 4.67
CA VAL A 655 32.61 5.43 4.28
C VAL A 655 33.24 5.24 2.91
N ILE A 656 32.88 6.05 1.92
CA ILE A 656 33.46 5.95 0.56
C ILE A 656 34.97 6.18 0.59
N VAL A 657 35.45 7.18 1.34
CA VAL A 657 36.89 7.44 1.51
C VAL A 657 37.60 6.25 2.16
N MET A 658 37.00 5.59 3.14
CA MET A 658 37.57 4.39 3.76
C MET A 658 37.67 3.23 2.76
N VAL A 659 36.63 3.03 1.95
CA VAL A 659 36.60 1.99 0.90
C VAL A 659 37.64 2.29 -0.18
N GLN A 660 37.68 3.52 -0.71
CA GLN A 660 38.62 3.94 -1.76
C GLN A 660 40.08 3.89 -1.32
N LYS A 661 40.38 4.16 -0.03
CA LYS A 661 41.75 4.05 0.49
C LYS A 661 42.31 2.63 0.42
N GLY A 662 41.45 1.60 0.40
CA GLY A 662 41.82 0.19 0.29
C GLY A 662 42.66 -0.30 1.47
N SER A 663 42.16 -1.26 2.24
CA SER A 663 42.93 -1.86 3.35
C SER A 663 42.57 -3.33 3.52
N PRO A 664 43.54 -4.21 3.83
CA PRO A 664 43.25 -5.60 4.23
C PRO A 664 42.40 -5.67 5.51
N TYR A 665 42.34 -4.59 6.29
CA TYR A 665 41.53 -4.45 7.51
C TYR A 665 40.29 -3.55 7.33
N LEU A 666 39.86 -3.29 6.09
CA LEU A 666 38.73 -2.41 5.79
C LEU A 666 37.46 -2.76 6.60
N ALA A 667 37.17 -4.05 6.76
CA ALA A 667 36.03 -4.51 7.57
C ALA A 667 36.12 -4.05 9.04
N ILE A 668 37.32 -4.08 9.64
CA ILE A 668 37.54 -3.64 11.02
C ILE A 668 37.40 -2.12 11.14
N TYR A 669 37.89 -1.37 10.15
CA TYR A 669 37.75 0.09 10.12
C TYR A 669 36.29 0.53 9.93
N LEU A 670 35.54 -0.12 9.03
CA LEU A 670 34.12 0.14 8.84
C LEU A 670 33.31 -0.23 10.08
N TRP A 671 33.61 -1.37 10.71
CA TRP A 671 32.98 -1.78 11.96
C TRP A 671 33.26 -0.77 13.08
N GLY A 672 34.52 -0.37 13.28
CA GLY A 672 34.91 0.64 14.27
C GLY A 672 34.25 2.00 14.00
N PHE A 673 34.16 2.41 12.74
CA PHE A 673 33.47 3.64 12.35
C PHE A 673 31.97 3.59 12.63
N ILE A 674 31.29 2.49 12.26
CA ILE A 674 29.86 2.29 12.53
C ILE A 674 29.60 2.23 14.05
N LEU A 675 30.48 1.59 14.82
CA LEU A 675 30.39 1.53 16.28
C LEU A 675 30.45 2.94 16.89
N VAL A 676 31.47 3.74 16.54
CA VAL A 676 31.63 5.12 17.01
C VAL A 676 30.43 5.97 16.58
N LEU A 677 30.02 5.89 15.31
CA LEU A 677 28.87 6.60 14.80
C LEU A 677 27.58 6.25 15.57
N SER A 678 27.37 4.97 15.86
CA SER A 678 26.18 4.51 16.60
C SER A 678 26.17 5.05 18.03
N LEU A 679 27.32 5.05 18.72
CA LEU A 679 27.46 5.63 20.06
C LEU A 679 27.21 7.15 20.07
N VAL A 680 27.72 7.85 19.06
CA VAL A 680 27.50 9.29 18.87
C VAL A 680 26.03 9.56 18.61
N MET A 681 25.39 8.83 17.70
CA MET A 681 23.97 8.99 17.36
C MET A 681 23.05 8.69 18.54
N MET A 682 23.32 7.64 19.33
CA MET A 682 22.56 7.35 20.55
C MET A 682 22.63 8.48 21.59
N THR A 683 23.69 9.29 21.56
CA THR A 683 23.86 10.46 22.45
C THR A 683 23.21 11.71 21.87
N ILE A 684 23.41 11.97 20.58
CA ILE A 684 22.92 13.16 19.87
C ILE A 684 21.40 13.10 19.67
N TYR A 685 20.87 11.94 19.30
CA TYR A 685 19.47 11.80 18.91
C TYR A 685 18.49 12.34 19.95
N PRO A 686 18.48 11.86 21.21
CA PRO A 686 17.48 12.31 22.16
C PRO A 686 17.74 13.73 22.72
N VAL A 687 18.95 14.29 22.52
CA VAL A 687 19.32 15.62 23.03
C VAL A 687 19.10 16.72 21.99
N LEU A 688 19.41 16.45 20.72
CA LEU A 688 19.39 17.46 19.65
C LEU A 688 18.33 17.16 18.59
N ILE A 689 18.08 15.89 18.25
CA ILE A 689 17.18 15.51 17.15
C ILE A 689 15.74 15.41 17.65
N ALA A 690 15.46 14.62 18.69
CA ALA A 690 14.11 14.39 19.19
C ALA A 690 13.35 15.69 19.58
N PRO A 691 13.98 16.71 20.21
CA PRO A 691 13.32 17.99 20.51
C PRO A 691 12.90 18.82 19.29
N LEU A 692 13.40 18.52 18.09
CA LEU A 692 12.94 19.16 16.85
C LEU A 692 11.56 18.66 16.43
N PHE A 693 11.17 17.46 16.88
CA PHE A 693 9.92 16.80 16.52
C PHE A 693 8.85 16.93 17.58
N ASN A 694 9.23 16.88 18.86
CA ASN A 694 8.29 16.88 19.99
C ASN A 694 8.73 17.88 21.05
N LYS A 695 7.77 18.41 21.81
CA LYS A 695 8.02 19.32 22.92
C LYS A 695 8.29 18.51 24.19
N PHE A 696 9.47 18.73 24.76
CA PHE A 696 9.85 18.15 26.04
C PHE A 696 9.71 19.19 27.14
N THR A 697 8.89 18.89 28.14
CA THR A 697 8.66 19.76 29.30
C THR A 697 9.07 19.02 30.58
N PRO A 698 9.72 19.68 31.56
CA PRO A 698 10.02 19.02 32.84
C PRO A 698 8.74 18.48 33.49
N LEU A 699 8.81 17.29 34.10
CA LEU A 699 7.67 16.77 34.86
C LEU A 699 7.36 17.75 36.01
N PRO A 700 6.10 18.22 36.16
CA PRO A 700 5.72 19.12 37.24
C PRO A 700 6.06 18.52 38.62
N GLU A 701 6.30 19.40 39.60
CA GLU A 701 6.45 18.99 40.99
C GLU A 701 5.14 18.36 41.49
N GLY A 702 5.23 17.21 42.17
CA GLY A 702 4.08 16.45 42.63
C GLY A 702 4.42 15.02 43.08
N THR A 703 3.41 14.30 43.56
CA THR A 703 3.53 12.95 44.12
C THR A 703 4.16 11.94 43.15
N LEU A 704 3.79 11.98 41.87
CA LEU A 704 4.35 11.12 40.83
C LEU A 704 5.86 11.33 40.67
N ARG A 705 6.30 12.59 40.67
CA ARG A 705 7.72 12.94 40.52
C ARG A 705 8.54 12.44 41.71
N GLU A 706 8.07 12.70 42.92
CA GLU A 706 8.73 12.23 44.15
C GLU A 706 8.86 10.70 44.19
N LYS A 707 7.81 9.98 43.79
CA LYS A 707 7.83 8.50 43.72
C LYS A 707 8.87 7.99 42.72
N ILE A 708 8.93 8.59 41.52
CA ILE A 708 9.92 8.22 40.49
C ILE A 708 11.35 8.53 40.94
N GLU A 709 11.58 9.70 41.53
CA GLU A 709 12.91 10.10 42.03
C GLU A 709 13.37 9.19 43.18
N LYS A 710 12.47 8.83 44.11
CA LYS A 710 12.76 7.89 45.19
C LYS A 710 13.08 6.48 44.66
N LEU A 711 12.34 6.00 43.67
CA LEU A 711 12.59 4.71 43.02
C LEU A 711 13.93 4.71 42.27
N ALA A 712 14.24 5.77 41.53
CA ALA A 712 15.53 5.93 40.87
C ALA A 712 16.69 5.94 41.90
N ALA A 713 16.52 6.66 43.01
CA ALA A 713 17.51 6.73 44.09
C ALA A 713 17.74 5.37 44.76
N SER A 714 16.68 4.60 45.04
CA SER A 714 16.80 3.27 45.66
C SER A 714 17.58 2.28 44.78
N LEU A 715 17.45 2.43 43.46
CA LEU A 715 18.18 1.61 42.47
C LEU A 715 19.57 2.15 42.11
N LYS A 716 19.98 3.28 42.73
CA LYS A 716 21.21 4.03 42.39
C LYS A 716 21.27 4.43 40.91
N PHE A 717 20.12 4.68 40.29
CA PHE A 717 20.02 5.18 38.93
C PHE A 717 20.45 6.66 38.88
N PRO A 718 21.41 7.04 38.02
CA PRO A 718 21.91 8.42 37.94
C PRO A 718 20.94 9.33 37.17
N LEU A 719 19.74 9.55 37.74
CA LEU A 719 18.70 10.42 37.19
C LEU A 719 19.16 11.87 37.19
N LYS A 720 19.23 12.49 36.00
CA LYS A 720 19.60 13.90 35.85
C LYS A 720 18.40 14.80 35.58
N LYS A 721 17.46 14.34 34.75
CA LYS A 721 16.24 15.09 34.40
C LYS A 721 15.09 14.13 34.10
N LEU A 722 13.87 14.57 34.44
CA LEU A 722 12.61 13.87 34.22
C LEU A 722 11.70 14.76 33.36
N PHE A 723 11.23 14.24 32.22
CA PHE A 723 10.47 15.00 31.24
C PHE A 723 9.13 14.33 30.89
N VAL A 724 8.20 15.16 30.44
CA VAL A 724 6.98 14.78 29.73
C VAL A 724 7.09 15.23 28.27
N VAL A 725 6.80 14.32 27.34
CA VAL A 725 6.71 14.58 25.91
C VAL A 725 5.25 14.65 25.46
N ASP A 726 4.94 15.59 24.56
CA ASP A 726 3.61 15.84 23.99
C ASP A 726 3.19 14.80 22.93
N GLY A 727 3.23 13.52 23.30
CA GLY A 727 2.84 12.40 22.45
C GLY A 727 1.41 12.51 21.89
N SER A 728 0.50 13.12 22.64
CA SER A 728 -0.89 13.38 22.24
C SER A 728 -1.04 14.18 20.93
N THR A 729 -0.04 14.99 20.58
CA THR A 729 -0.03 15.74 19.30
C THR A 729 0.16 14.82 18.09
N ARG A 730 0.58 13.58 18.31
CA ARG A 730 0.91 12.58 17.29
C ARG A 730 -0.07 11.42 17.27
N SER A 731 -0.38 10.86 18.43
CA SER A 731 -1.31 9.75 18.58
C SER A 731 -1.82 9.64 20.01
N SER A 732 -2.86 8.85 20.22
CA SER A 732 -3.37 8.49 21.54
C SER A 732 -2.56 7.38 22.23
N HIS A 733 -1.44 6.92 21.63
CA HIS A 733 -0.61 5.86 22.20
C HIS A 733 0.15 6.35 23.43
N SER A 734 0.28 5.48 24.43
CA SER A 734 0.99 5.73 25.68
C SER A 734 2.29 4.94 25.75
N ASN A 735 3.36 5.60 26.20
CA ASN A 735 4.68 4.99 26.34
C ASN A 735 5.56 5.71 27.38
N ALA A 736 6.61 5.05 27.85
CA ALA A 736 7.68 5.63 28.66
C ALA A 736 9.02 5.09 28.15
N TYR A 737 10.10 5.86 28.30
CA TYR A 737 11.43 5.40 27.93
C TYR A 737 12.52 6.14 28.69
N MET A 738 13.72 5.57 28.65
CA MET A 738 14.92 6.16 29.26
C MET A 738 16.03 6.31 28.23
N TYR A 739 16.84 7.36 28.37
CA TYR A 739 18.01 7.55 27.52
C TYR A 739 19.15 8.26 28.24
N GLY A 740 20.33 8.23 27.62
CA GLY A 740 21.53 8.92 28.08
C GLY A 740 22.66 7.99 28.51
N PHE A 741 23.89 8.45 28.29
CA PHE A 741 25.11 7.71 28.58
C PHE A 741 25.70 8.06 29.95
N PHE A 742 26.33 7.06 30.58
CA PHE A 742 27.00 7.18 31.87
C PHE A 742 26.14 7.86 32.95
N LYS A 743 26.59 9.01 33.48
CA LYS A 743 25.95 9.76 34.56
C LYS A 743 24.84 10.71 34.09
N ASN A 744 24.58 10.81 32.79
CA ASN A 744 23.62 11.77 32.21
C ASN A 744 22.32 11.08 31.79
N LYS A 745 21.69 10.30 32.68
CA LYS A 745 20.46 9.58 32.33
C LYS A 745 19.21 10.41 32.57
N ARG A 746 18.23 10.22 31.70
CA ARG A 746 16.95 10.93 31.71
C ARG A 746 15.82 9.93 31.52
N ILE A 747 14.69 10.23 32.14
CA ILE A 747 13.43 9.49 31.99
C ILE A 747 12.44 10.40 31.25
N VAL A 748 11.73 9.84 30.29
CA VAL A 748 10.67 10.54 29.55
C VAL A 748 9.37 9.75 29.61
N LEU A 749 8.31 10.45 29.97
CA LEU A 749 6.94 9.97 30.01
C LEU A 749 6.14 10.61 28.87
N TYR A 750 5.28 9.86 28.21
CA TYR A 750 4.29 10.46 27.31
C TYR A 750 3.19 11.14 28.14
N ASP A 751 2.70 12.28 27.68
CA ASP A 751 1.56 12.95 28.30
C ASP A 751 0.29 12.09 28.31
N THR A 752 0.07 11.31 27.26
CA THR A 752 -1.00 10.30 27.16
C THR A 752 -0.90 9.23 28.25
N LEU A 753 0.33 8.80 28.60
CA LEU A 753 0.56 7.84 29.69
C LEU A 753 0.16 8.43 31.04
N ILE A 754 0.37 9.72 31.27
CA ILE A 754 -0.03 10.36 32.53
C ILE A 754 -1.54 10.60 32.55
N GLN A 755 -2.12 11.02 31.42
CA GLN A 755 -3.55 11.35 31.32
C GLN A 755 -4.47 10.12 31.40
N GLN A 756 -4.04 8.99 30.84
CA GLN A 756 -4.85 7.77 30.81
C GLN A 756 -4.84 7.03 32.16
N TYR A 757 -3.80 7.22 32.96
CA TYR A 757 -3.59 6.51 34.20
C TYR A 757 -4.19 7.30 35.38
N LYS A 758 -4.99 6.61 36.20
CA LYS A 758 -5.73 7.29 37.30
C LYS A 758 -4.91 7.29 38.59
N ASN A 759 -3.93 6.41 38.71
CA ASN A 759 -3.07 6.26 39.87
C ASN A 759 -1.60 6.41 39.47
N ASP A 760 -0.87 7.22 40.23
CA ASP A 760 0.57 7.39 40.10
C ASP A 760 1.32 6.06 40.22
N ASP A 761 0.84 5.12 41.04
CA ASP A 761 1.53 3.84 41.26
C ASP A 761 1.51 2.94 40.01
N GLU A 762 0.49 3.03 39.16
CA GLU A 762 0.46 2.34 37.86
C GLU A 762 1.56 2.88 36.93
N VAL A 763 1.76 4.21 36.91
CA VAL A 763 2.82 4.85 36.12
C VAL A 763 4.20 4.50 36.69
N VAL A 764 4.34 4.46 38.02
CA VAL A 764 5.58 4.05 38.69
C VAL A 764 5.91 2.58 38.39
N ALA A 765 4.92 1.70 38.28
CA ALA A 765 5.14 0.30 37.88
C ALA A 765 5.71 0.18 36.45
N VAL A 766 5.21 1.00 35.51
CA VAL A 766 5.79 1.10 34.15
C VAL A 766 7.24 1.59 34.22
N ILE A 767 7.53 2.59 35.05
CA ILE A 767 8.91 3.09 35.23
C ILE A 767 9.81 2.05 35.92
N ALA A 768 9.28 1.24 36.84
CA ALA A 768 10.02 0.14 37.46
C ALA A 768 10.42 -0.92 36.43
N HIS A 769 9.52 -1.25 35.49
CA HIS A 769 9.79 -2.12 34.35
C HIS A 769 10.90 -1.53 33.47
N GLU A 770 10.78 -0.26 33.07
CA GLU A 770 11.81 0.44 32.28
C GLU A 770 13.18 0.40 32.99
N LEU A 771 13.24 0.75 34.28
CA LEU A 771 14.45 0.71 35.10
C LEU A 771 15.05 -0.70 35.22
N GLY A 772 14.23 -1.75 35.10
CA GLY A 772 14.66 -3.14 34.98
C GLY A 772 15.56 -3.35 33.75
N HIS A 773 15.21 -2.81 32.58
CA HIS A 773 16.05 -2.89 31.38
C HIS A 773 17.42 -2.24 31.57
N TRP A 774 17.48 -1.14 32.30
CA TRP A 774 18.75 -0.52 32.65
C TRP A 774 19.56 -1.38 33.63
N LYS A 775 18.93 -1.84 34.71
CA LYS A 775 19.60 -2.59 35.79
C LYS A 775 20.19 -3.90 35.29
N LEU A 776 19.51 -4.55 34.35
CA LEU A 776 19.90 -5.81 33.74
C LEU A 776 20.77 -5.64 32.47
N ASN A 777 21.18 -4.41 32.15
CA ASN A 777 22.01 -4.07 30.98
C ASN A 777 21.42 -4.48 29.61
N HIS A 778 20.09 -4.59 29.49
CA HIS A 778 19.42 -5.01 28.25
C HIS A 778 19.78 -4.10 27.06
N THR A 779 19.90 -2.78 27.28
CA THR A 779 20.31 -1.84 26.23
C THR A 779 21.73 -2.11 25.72
N VAL A 780 22.65 -2.51 26.60
CA VAL A 780 24.05 -2.82 26.23
C VAL A 780 24.11 -4.11 25.43
N TYR A 781 23.38 -5.15 25.88
CA TYR A 781 23.29 -6.41 25.13
C TYR A 781 22.63 -6.22 23.76
N GLY A 782 21.51 -5.47 23.70
CA GLY A 782 20.84 -5.13 22.44
C GLY A 782 21.75 -4.37 21.48
N PHE A 783 22.56 -3.43 22.00
CA PHE A 783 23.54 -2.70 21.20
C PHE A 783 24.63 -3.61 20.64
N VAL A 784 25.21 -4.50 21.45
CA VAL A 784 26.24 -5.45 21.00
C VAL A 784 25.68 -6.39 19.93
N LEU A 785 24.48 -6.92 20.14
CA LEU A 785 23.81 -7.81 19.18
C LEU A 785 23.49 -7.11 17.85
N PHE A 786 23.09 -5.84 17.89
CA PHE A 786 22.81 -5.03 16.70
C PHE A 786 24.03 -4.87 15.78
N GLN A 787 25.25 -4.76 16.35
CA GLN A 787 26.49 -4.56 15.59
C GLN A 787 26.93 -5.74 14.70
N HIS A 788 26.20 -6.87 14.70
CA HIS A 788 26.62 -8.12 14.05
C HIS A 788 25.72 -8.57 12.86
N THR A 789 24.99 -7.68 12.17
CA THR A 789 23.93 -8.05 11.19
C THR A 789 24.22 -7.76 9.70
N VAL A 790 23.76 -8.63 8.78
CA VAL A 790 23.78 -8.49 7.29
C VAL A 790 22.49 -9.10 6.67
N ILE A 791 22.01 -8.60 5.51
CA ILE A 791 20.63 -8.73 4.97
C ILE A 791 20.00 -10.16 4.88
N PRO A 792 20.64 -11.23 4.36
CA PRO A 792 20.03 -12.57 4.36
C PRO A 792 20.04 -13.22 5.76
N ILE A 793 21.08 -12.89 6.54
CA ILE A 793 21.23 -13.24 7.96
C ILE A 793 20.23 -12.44 8.81
N GLN A 794 19.74 -11.30 8.33
CA GLN A 794 18.89 -10.38 9.07
C GLN A 794 17.55 -11.01 9.45
N HIS A 795 16.91 -11.84 8.61
CA HIS A 795 15.65 -12.48 8.99
C HIS A 795 15.83 -13.53 10.10
N LEU A 796 16.90 -14.32 10.02
CA LEU A 796 17.26 -15.30 11.05
C LEU A 796 17.70 -14.63 12.35
N VAL A 797 18.54 -13.60 12.25
CA VAL A 797 19.00 -12.83 13.41
C VAL A 797 17.85 -12.03 14.00
N SER A 798 16.99 -11.40 13.21
CA SER A 798 15.80 -10.68 13.70
C SER A 798 14.87 -11.61 14.49
N PHE A 799 14.64 -12.83 13.99
CA PHE A 799 13.89 -13.85 14.73
C PHE A 799 14.58 -14.18 16.07
N GLY A 800 15.89 -14.44 16.06
CA GLY A 800 16.67 -14.67 17.28
C GLY A 800 16.64 -13.50 18.26
N LEU A 801 16.73 -12.27 17.75
CA LEU A 801 16.66 -11.03 18.55
C LEU A 801 15.29 -10.83 19.16
N ASN A 802 14.20 -11.14 18.44
CA ASN A 802 12.85 -11.09 18.98
C ASN A 802 12.68 -12.08 20.14
N LEU A 803 13.23 -13.30 20.03
CA LEU A 803 13.22 -14.27 21.12
C LEU A 803 14.02 -13.80 22.35
N VAL A 804 15.20 -13.20 22.13
CA VAL A 804 16.01 -12.62 23.22
C VAL A 804 15.28 -11.44 23.86
N SER A 805 14.71 -10.54 23.06
CA SER A 805 13.91 -9.40 23.53
C SER A 805 12.74 -9.87 24.38
N ARG A 806 12.01 -10.91 23.96
CA ARG A 806 10.92 -11.51 24.74
C ARG A 806 11.39 -12.02 26.11
N SER A 807 12.58 -12.61 26.18
CA SER A 807 13.18 -13.03 27.46
C SER A 807 13.50 -11.82 28.35
N PHE A 808 14.01 -10.73 27.78
CA PHE A 808 14.28 -9.48 28.51
C PHE A 808 13.01 -8.87 29.12
N GLU A 809 11.90 -8.90 28.39
CA GLU A 809 10.60 -8.44 28.90
C GLU A 809 10.14 -9.24 30.12
N PHE A 810 10.23 -10.58 30.07
CA PHE A 810 9.90 -11.42 31.23
C PHE A 810 10.81 -11.16 32.43
N GLN A 811 12.10 -10.89 32.20
CA GLN A 811 13.03 -10.54 33.28
C GLN A 811 12.71 -9.17 33.89
N ALA A 812 12.30 -8.19 33.08
CA ALA A 812 11.89 -6.87 33.54
C ALA A 812 10.57 -6.95 34.35
N ASP A 813 9.60 -7.75 33.89
CA ASP A 813 8.34 -8.00 34.60
C ASP A 813 8.60 -8.68 35.95
N ALA A 814 9.47 -9.70 35.99
CA ALA A 814 9.87 -10.36 37.22
C ALA A 814 10.61 -9.42 38.18
N PHE A 815 11.38 -8.46 37.67
CA PHE A 815 12.05 -7.45 38.49
C PHE A 815 11.06 -6.48 39.12
N ALA A 816 10.09 -5.96 38.35
CA ALA A 816 9.02 -5.12 38.88
C ALA A 816 8.18 -5.85 39.94
N LYS A 817 7.90 -7.14 39.72
CA LYS A 817 7.25 -8.02 40.71
C LYS A 817 8.07 -8.13 42.01
N LYS A 818 9.39 -8.31 41.93
CA LYS A 818 10.29 -8.34 43.11
C LYS A 818 10.30 -7.04 43.90
N LEU A 819 10.02 -5.91 43.25
CA LEU A 819 9.87 -4.60 43.90
C LEU A 819 8.48 -4.40 44.54
N GLY A 820 7.57 -5.37 44.42
CA GLY A 820 6.23 -5.33 44.99
C GLY A 820 5.15 -4.77 44.06
N TYR A 821 5.46 -4.42 42.82
CA TYR A 821 4.53 -3.77 41.87
C TYR A 821 3.77 -4.75 40.97
N ALA A 822 3.53 -5.97 41.44
CA ALA A 822 2.97 -7.04 40.61
C ALA A 822 1.52 -6.74 40.17
N ALA A 823 0.68 -6.26 41.10
CA ALA A 823 -0.71 -5.95 40.84
C ALA A 823 -0.84 -4.70 39.95
N GLU A 824 -0.07 -3.67 40.24
CA GLU A 824 -0.05 -2.41 39.50
C GLU A 824 0.49 -2.59 38.09
N LEU A 825 1.53 -3.42 37.89
CA LEU A 825 2.04 -3.73 36.56
C LEU A 825 1.01 -4.51 35.73
N ARG A 826 0.31 -5.47 36.35
CA ARG A 826 -0.77 -6.23 35.69
C ARG A 826 -1.86 -5.29 35.18
N ASP A 827 -2.35 -4.41 36.03
CA ASP A 827 -3.43 -3.48 35.67
C ASP A 827 -2.96 -2.47 34.62
N ALA A 828 -1.71 -2.00 34.71
CA ALA A 828 -1.11 -1.13 33.71
C ALA A 828 -1.00 -1.81 32.33
N LEU A 829 -0.55 -3.06 32.26
CA LEU A 829 -0.42 -3.79 30.99
C LEU A 829 -1.78 -4.04 30.31
N VAL A 830 -2.80 -4.40 31.09
CA VAL A 830 -4.18 -4.54 30.61
C VAL A 830 -4.67 -3.22 30.02
N LYS A 831 -4.47 -2.13 30.75
CA LYS A 831 -4.91 -0.79 30.33
C LYS A 831 -4.18 -0.29 29.09
N LEU A 832 -2.87 -0.51 28.96
CA LEU A 832 -2.14 -0.23 27.71
C LEU A 832 -2.71 -1.02 26.54
N GLN A 833 -3.03 -2.29 26.74
CA GLN A 833 -3.57 -3.15 25.68
C GLN A 833 -4.93 -2.65 25.19
N GLU A 834 -5.80 -2.24 26.11
CA GLU A 834 -7.13 -1.69 25.80
C GLU A 834 -7.04 -0.36 25.06
N GLU A 835 -6.21 0.58 25.53
CA GLU A 835 -6.10 1.91 24.93
C GLU A 835 -5.34 1.89 23.59
N ASN A 836 -4.37 0.98 23.43
CA ASN A 836 -3.66 0.79 22.17
C ASN A 836 -4.41 -0.09 21.16
N LEU A 837 -5.58 -0.64 21.53
CA LEU A 837 -6.35 -1.60 20.72
C LEU A 837 -5.48 -2.75 20.18
N SER A 838 -4.54 -3.24 21.00
CA SER A 838 -3.56 -4.24 20.59
C SER A 838 -4.17 -5.65 20.53
N ALA A 839 -3.70 -6.47 19.60
CA ALA A 839 -4.25 -7.81 19.33
C ALA A 839 -4.24 -8.71 20.57
N MET A 840 -5.41 -9.23 20.93
CA MET A 840 -5.59 -10.10 22.12
C MET A 840 -5.55 -11.60 21.78
N ASN A 841 -5.90 -11.96 20.54
CA ASN A 841 -5.77 -13.33 20.02
C ASN A 841 -4.54 -13.41 19.10
N THR A 842 -3.49 -14.09 19.55
CA THR A 842 -2.20 -14.14 18.84
C THR A 842 -1.79 -15.58 18.51
N ASP A 843 -1.44 -15.84 17.26
CA ASP A 843 -0.88 -17.12 16.84
C ASP A 843 0.56 -17.27 17.38
N PRO A 844 0.94 -18.44 17.91
CA PRO A 844 2.27 -18.66 18.49
C PRO A 844 3.43 -18.47 17.51
N TRP A 845 3.27 -18.89 16.24
CA TRP A 845 4.33 -18.74 15.24
C TRP A 845 4.43 -17.30 14.74
N TYR A 846 3.28 -16.65 14.57
CA TYR A 846 3.25 -15.24 14.23
C TYR A 846 3.93 -14.37 15.30
N SER A 847 3.53 -14.55 16.57
CA SER A 847 4.11 -13.79 17.69
C SER A 847 5.59 -14.10 17.92
N ALA A 848 6.03 -15.35 17.70
CA ALA A 848 7.45 -15.71 17.76
C ALA A 848 8.29 -14.97 16.71
N TYR A 849 7.77 -14.83 15.49
CA TYR A 849 8.51 -14.19 14.41
C TYR A 849 8.46 -12.66 14.46
N HIS A 850 7.30 -12.07 14.78
CA HIS A 850 7.08 -10.62 14.64
C HIS A 850 7.12 -9.81 15.93
N TYR A 851 6.91 -10.41 17.10
CA TYR A 851 6.78 -9.63 18.33
C TYR A 851 8.08 -9.63 19.14
N SER A 852 8.60 -8.42 19.39
CA SER A 852 9.70 -8.19 20.33
C SER A 852 9.24 -8.24 21.80
N HIS A 853 7.94 -8.01 22.05
CA HIS A 853 7.30 -8.16 23.36
C HIS A 853 6.41 -9.41 23.38
N PRO A 854 6.42 -10.22 24.46
CA PRO A 854 5.50 -11.35 24.57
C PRO A 854 4.03 -10.87 24.58
N PRO A 855 3.09 -11.65 24.00
CA PRO A 855 1.66 -11.38 24.11
C PRO A 855 1.21 -11.14 25.56
N LEU A 856 0.23 -10.25 25.76
CA LEU A 856 -0.29 -9.89 27.09
C LEU A 856 -0.62 -11.12 27.95
N VAL A 857 -1.28 -12.11 27.36
CA VAL A 857 -1.65 -13.37 28.03
C VAL A 857 -0.44 -14.09 28.63
N GLU A 858 0.68 -14.11 27.92
CA GLU A 858 1.92 -14.74 28.41
C GLU A 858 2.54 -13.93 29.55
N ARG A 859 2.52 -12.60 29.46
CA ARG A 859 3.06 -11.70 30.49
C ARG A 859 2.26 -11.78 31.79
N LEU A 860 0.93 -11.73 31.70
CA LEU A 860 0.04 -11.88 32.86
C LEU A 860 0.24 -13.23 33.55
N ALA A 861 0.31 -14.31 32.77
CA ALA A 861 0.58 -15.65 33.32
C ALA A 861 1.94 -15.74 34.03
N ALA A 862 2.96 -15.01 33.56
CA ALA A 862 4.28 -14.96 34.21
C ALA A 862 4.25 -14.13 35.52
N ILE A 863 3.51 -13.02 35.55
CA ILE A 863 3.33 -12.17 36.74
C ILE A 863 2.55 -12.93 37.82
N ASP A 864 1.46 -13.59 37.45
CA ASP A 864 0.53 -14.30 38.35
C ASP A 864 1.12 -15.61 38.91
N LYS A 865 2.19 -16.14 38.31
CA LYS A 865 2.85 -17.35 38.77
C LYS A 865 3.42 -17.13 40.17
N SER A 866 2.99 -17.89 41.18
CA SER A 866 3.55 -17.80 42.53
C SER A 866 5.05 -18.11 42.51
N ASP A 867 5.83 -17.31 43.23
CA ASP A 867 7.26 -17.56 43.35
C ASP A 867 7.45 -18.92 44.02
N LYS A 868 7.93 -19.91 43.26
CA LYS A 868 8.44 -21.14 43.87
C LYS A 868 9.55 -20.69 44.82
N LYS A 869 9.37 -20.92 46.12
CA LYS A 869 10.44 -20.75 47.12
C LYS A 869 11.69 -21.43 46.57
N GLU A 870 12.69 -20.63 46.20
CA GLU A 870 14.05 -21.14 45.98
C GLU A 870 14.50 -21.79 47.30
N LYS A 871 14.91 -23.06 47.20
CA LYS A 871 15.54 -23.81 48.29
C LYS A 871 17.04 -23.56 48.26
#